data_AF-A0A8S3SJX2-F1
#
_entry.id   AF-A0A8S3SJX2-F1
#
_cell.length_a   1.000
_cell.length_b   1.000
_cell.length_c   1.000
_cell.angle_alpha   90.00
_cell.angle_beta   90.00
_cell.angle_gamma   90.00
#
_symmetry.space_group_name_H-M   'P 1'
#
loop_
_entity.id
_entity.type
_entity.pdbx_description
1 polymer ?
#
loop_
_entity_poly.entity_id
_entity_poly.type
_entity_poly.pdbx_seq_one_letter_code
_entity_poly.pdbx_strand_id
1 'polypeptide(L)'
;MASTTASWEVVGKGKKTKSQIPHLTRQDKKNFVDNMPRIEANAPLQESTTMYQAFIEKELRANGINNAKTSPKDTTNKNVNNKKPNQPKKKKTDQDKKKKVITLDEAIKTITQDEVSSLLTMTQTRFPDSIDVWLKDLASFLNLKLEDVQETTDPLFTGKPKEYPANKLNSNCQEMIRCTISEAPAETQEHMFYHCVQMMLESSKVHSTYGYRVFLQLLVQVKPSVVISKLQQYEELVSTNTNNPKKCLSILWALSQSARDFKCGLRIWFKVMLPSLSSKGLAPFCVEYLENLFKRHTDMKRVYGEVSVREYFHMMDAVFEDHHFSNELKKKLVALYPKMKNVAFGGKNPPAARTVFPSYLTRLTQKCSKDMKTELFNCLINCLVTDKQCYSVWCQMYTNKLLPSSILLQHLLQNWNKLRSKLDKKLLQQTLRSFSITNDELAAQGKNSMEGYGQCSTACRDLLHEMEQTRFPWFWLIFLLCGVVSAIVAYDLFSSPSVKESKTMRFMENYGVLGFVEQVWGRLTTYYGIVYGWLSVNVPLYYGKVEAVVRPQVNKMVEVTTTMWVKLVDVTAPYREWLIIKLIAGWHWVYSLSPEFFNQLGNYISIAWSWVWDNVLLIYGHAAKLFLTAYKWLEQNLILNNFTAKSLQQMYSTGISAIQNTTMTFVQWCGQMIKTTT
;
A
#
# COMPACT_ATOMS: atom_id res chain seq x y z
N MET A 1 43.74 0.56 -54.58
CA MET A 1 44.99 -0.17 -54.86
C MET A 1 46.07 0.29 -53.90
N ALA A 2 46.89 -0.65 -53.42
CA ALA A 2 48.09 -0.55 -52.57
C ALA A 2 47.89 0.04 -51.15
N SER A 3 47.90 -0.72 -50.04
CA SER A 3 49.00 -1.48 -49.39
C SER A 3 50.22 -0.60 -49.10
N THR A 4 50.64 -0.39 -47.85
CA THR A 4 51.51 -1.35 -47.15
C THR A 4 51.42 -1.28 -45.62
N THR A 5 51.37 -2.47 -45.04
CA THR A 5 51.66 -2.84 -43.65
C THR A 5 53.16 -2.97 -43.39
N ALA A 6 53.61 -2.70 -42.16
CA ALA A 6 54.74 -3.43 -41.55
C ALA A 6 54.55 -3.57 -40.03
N SER A 7 54.53 -4.82 -39.61
CA SER A 7 54.36 -5.43 -38.28
C SER A 7 55.76 -5.71 -37.69
N TRP A 8 56.06 -5.82 -36.39
CA TRP A 8 55.65 -6.75 -35.33
C TRP A 8 56.29 -6.23 -34.00
N GLU A 9 55.81 -6.54 -32.79
CA GLU A 9 56.16 -7.76 -32.04
C GLU A 9 55.19 -8.01 -30.86
N VAL A 10 54.89 -9.30 -30.61
CA VAL A 10 53.92 -9.81 -29.63
C VAL A 10 54.63 -10.66 -28.59
N VAL A 11 54.41 -10.38 -27.30
CA VAL A 11 54.48 -11.35 -26.18
C VAL A 11 53.68 -10.72 -25.02
N GLY A 12 52.85 -11.35 -24.19
CA GLY A 12 52.41 -12.70 -23.91
C GLY A 12 51.57 -12.58 -22.60
N LYS A 13 50.50 -13.38 -22.44
CA LYS A 13 49.59 -13.29 -21.29
C LYS A 13 50.28 -13.70 -19.97
N GLY A 14 50.11 -12.91 -18.91
CA GLY A 14 50.54 -13.22 -17.54
C GLY A 14 49.58 -12.67 -16.47
N LYS A 15 49.31 -13.47 -15.45
CA LYS A 15 48.29 -13.35 -14.40
C LYS A 15 48.33 -12.04 -13.59
N LYS A 16 47.14 -11.58 -13.20
CA LYS A 16 46.92 -10.57 -12.15
C LYS A 16 47.38 -11.10 -10.79
N THR A 17 48.33 -10.40 -10.18
CA THR A 17 48.63 -10.50 -8.74
C THR A 17 48.50 -9.09 -8.15
N LYS A 18 47.77 -8.98 -7.05
CA LYS A 18 47.56 -7.74 -6.28
C LYS A 18 48.90 -7.15 -5.85
N SER A 19 49.15 -5.89 -6.17
CA SER A 19 50.25 -5.10 -5.60
C SER A 19 49.72 -3.79 -5.02
N GLN A 20 50.15 -3.53 -3.77
CA GLN A 20 49.90 -2.34 -2.97
C GLN A 20 50.46 -1.10 -3.67
N ILE A 21 49.73 0.02 -3.61
CA ILE A 21 50.17 1.31 -4.13
C ILE A 21 51.20 1.89 -3.14
N PRO A 22 52.45 2.18 -3.56
CA PRO A 22 53.41 2.90 -2.74
C PRO A 22 53.08 4.40 -2.74
N HIS A 23 53.19 5.02 -1.57
CA HIS A 23 52.88 6.43 -1.34
C HIS A 23 54.02 7.32 -1.86
N LEU A 24 53.79 8.07 -2.95
CA LEU A 24 54.76 9.04 -3.47
C LEU A 24 54.93 10.24 -2.51
N THR A 25 56.18 10.62 -2.28
CA THR A 25 56.60 11.75 -1.46
C THR A 25 56.37 13.10 -2.15
N ARG A 26 56.20 14.15 -1.34
CA ARG A 26 55.79 15.51 -1.76
C ARG A 26 56.80 16.20 -2.69
N GLN A 27 58.05 15.74 -2.73
CA GLN A 27 59.11 16.26 -3.61
C GLN A 27 58.97 15.76 -5.07
N ASP A 28 58.52 14.52 -5.28
CA ASP A 28 58.40 13.94 -6.63
C ASP A 28 57.28 14.59 -7.44
N LYS A 29 56.25 15.12 -6.76
CA LYS A 29 55.16 15.89 -7.39
C LYS A 29 55.56 17.31 -7.79
N LYS A 30 56.61 17.90 -7.20
CA LYS A 30 57.08 19.24 -7.56
C LYS A 30 57.91 19.21 -8.85
N ASN A 31 58.80 18.23 -8.98
CA ASN A 31 59.67 18.11 -10.16
C ASN A 31 58.92 17.73 -11.45
N PHE A 32 57.71 17.15 -11.35
CA PHE A 32 56.87 16.84 -12.51
C PHE A 32 56.08 18.04 -13.04
N VAL A 33 55.82 19.05 -12.21
CA VAL A 33 55.06 20.26 -12.60
C VAL A 33 55.97 21.32 -13.23
N ASP A 34 57.25 21.37 -12.82
CA ASP A 34 58.20 22.36 -13.34
C ASP A 34 58.72 22.05 -14.76
N ASN A 35 58.57 20.82 -15.27
CA ASN A 35 59.14 20.39 -16.56
C ASN A 35 58.12 20.18 -17.69
N MET A 36 56.92 20.77 -17.62
CA MET A 36 55.93 20.67 -18.71
C MET A 36 56.02 21.88 -19.66
N PRO A 37 56.21 21.69 -20.99
CA PRO A 37 56.38 22.79 -21.94
C PRO A 37 55.06 23.57 -22.16
N ARG A 38 55.13 24.90 -22.08
CA ARG A 38 54.00 25.83 -22.36
C ARG A 38 53.88 26.10 -23.86
N ILE A 39 52.66 25.97 -24.39
CA ILE A 39 52.28 26.41 -25.74
C ILE A 39 51.65 27.80 -25.62
N GLU A 40 52.20 28.76 -26.35
CA GLU A 40 51.71 30.14 -26.48
C GLU A 40 50.40 30.17 -27.27
N ALA A 41 49.36 30.80 -26.72
CA ALA A 41 48.12 31.06 -27.44
C ALA A 41 48.18 32.45 -28.07
N ASN A 42 48.13 32.50 -29.40
CA ASN A 42 48.04 33.73 -30.20
C ASN A 42 46.83 34.59 -29.79
N ALA A 43 47.01 35.91 -29.89
CA ALA A 43 46.01 36.92 -29.56
C ALA A 43 44.73 36.81 -30.44
N PRO A 44 43.53 37.03 -29.88
CA PRO A 44 42.31 37.11 -30.67
C PRO A 44 42.27 38.41 -31.51
N LEU A 45 41.79 38.26 -32.75
CA LEU A 45 41.59 39.34 -33.73
C LEU A 45 40.65 40.43 -33.19
N GLN A 46 40.97 41.71 -33.48
CA GLN A 46 40.11 42.85 -33.15
C GLN A 46 38.83 42.84 -33.99
N GLU A 47 37.68 42.74 -33.33
CA GLU A 47 36.38 43.04 -33.92
C GLU A 47 36.21 44.56 -34.07
N SER A 48 35.78 45.00 -35.25
CA SER A 48 35.52 46.41 -35.56
C SER A 48 34.36 46.95 -34.72
N THR A 49 34.56 48.15 -34.18
CA THR A 49 33.57 48.97 -33.45
C THR A 49 32.23 49.05 -34.18
N THR A 50 31.24 48.30 -33.70
CA THR A 50 29.86 48.44 -34.17
C THR A 50 29.17 49.60 -33.46
N MET A 51 28.24 50.24 -34.18
CA MET A 51 27.45 51.43 -33.80
C MET A 51 26.85 51.43 -32.38
N TYR A 52 26.74 50.26 -31.76
CA TYR A 52 26.24 50.02 -30.41
C TYR A 52 27.16 50.60 -29.32
N GLN A 53 28.49 50.57 -29.51
CA GLN A 53 29.44 51.12 -28.52
C GLN A 53 29.38 52.66 -28.41
N ALA A 54 29.09 53.35 -29.52
CA ALA A 54 28.91 54.80 -29.51
C ALA A 54 27.66 55.25 -28.73
N PHE A 55 26.62 54.41 -28.68
CA PHE A 55 25.41 54.67 -27.89
C PHE A 55 25.69 54.50 -26.39
N ILE A 56 26.41 53.44 -26.01
CA ILE A 56 26.81 53.18 -24.62
C ILE A 56 27.73 54.28 -24.09
N GLU A 57 28.65 54.79 -24.91
CA GLU A 57 29.55 55.88 -24.50
C GLU A 57 28.82 57.22 -24.31
N LYS A 58 27.76 57.48 -25.10
CA LYS A 58 26.90 58.66 -24.95
C LYS A 58 26.04 58.59 -23.69
N GLU A 59 25.59 57.40 -23.32
CA GLU A 59 24.80 57.15 -22.11
C GLU A 59 25.66 57.20 -20.83
N LEU A 60 26.92 56.75 -20.91
CA LEU A 60 27.89 56.83 -19.81
C LEU A 60 28.38 58.27 -19.53
N ARG A 61 28.47 59.13 -20.56
CA ARG A 61 28.75 60.57 -20.38
C ARG A 61 27.55 61.34 -19.86
N ALA A 62 26.32 60.89 -20.12
CA ALA A 62 25.09 61.51 -19.61
C ALA A 62 24.84 61.25 -18.11
N ASN A 63 25.37 60.14 -17.57
CA ASN A 63 25.14 59.72 -16.18
C ASN A 63 26.24 60.11 -15.17
N GLY A 64 27.22 60.94 -15.56
CA GLY A 64 28.09 61.65 -14.59
C GLY A 64 28.93 60.78 -13.64
N ILE A 65 29.29 59.55 -14.01
CA ILE A 65 30.14 58.68 -13.19
C ILE A 65 31.60 58.84 -13.62
N ASN A 66 32.33 59.73 -12.94
CA ASN A 66 33.78 59.81 -13.01
C ASN A 66 34.41 58.64 -12.24
N ASN A 67 35.02 57.68 -12.94
CA ASN A 67 35.90 56.69 -12.31
C ASN A 67 37.37 57.13 -12.48
N ALA A 68 37.97 57.56 -11.37
CA ALA A 68 39.41 57.74 -11.25
C ALA A 68 40.10 56.38 -11.01
N LYS A 69 41.18 56.16 -11.77
CA LYS A 69 42.12 55.04 -11.68
C LYS A 69 42.77 54.95 -10.30
N THR A 70 43.11 53.74 -9.84
CA THR A 70 44.48 53.33 -9.46
C THR A 70 44.58 51.86 -9.01
N SER A 71 45.69 51.26 -9.41
CA SER A 71 46.16 49.89 -9.22
C SER A 71 46.79 49.66 -7.81
N PRO A 72 47.23 48.43 -7.48
CA PRO A 72 47.24 47.87 -6.12
C PRO A 72 48.54 48.14 -5.32
N LYS A 73 48.44 48.01 -3.99
CA LYS A 73 49.61 47.74 -3.13
C LYS A 73 49.40 46.59 -2.15
N ASP A 74 50.40 45.74 -2.25
CA ASP A 74 50.81 44.58 -1.50
C ASP A 74 51.15 44.81 0.00
N THR A 75 50.99 43.71 0.75
CA THR A 75 51.72 43.25 1.95
C THR A 75 51.49 43.80 3.37
N THR A 76 51.28 42.79 4.24
CA THR A 76 51.86 42.55 5.58
C THR A 76 51.17 43.04 6.87
N ASN A 77 50.74 42.00 7.61
CA ASN A 77 51.03 41.67 9.01
C ASN A 77 50.36 42.42 10.19
N LYS A 78 49.60 41.57 10.91
CA LYS A 78 49.60 41.29 12.36
C LYS A 78 48.96 42.30 13.32
N ASN A 79 47.91 41.76 13.95
CA ASN A 79 47.61 41.74 15.38
C ASN A 79 47.84 43.02 16.18
N VAL A 80 46.77 43.58 16.76
CA VAL A 80 46.55 43.57 18.23
C VAL A 80 45.06 43.71 18.50
N ASN A 81 44.59 42.88 19.42
CA ASN A 81 43.26 42.85 20.01
C ASN A 81 43.30 43.68 21.31
N ASN A 82 42.46 44.71 21.50
CA ASN A 82 41.92 45.05 22.84
C ASN A 82 40.80 46.12 22.83
N LYS A 83 39.64 45.67 23.33
CA LYS A 83 38.67 46.29 24.25
C LYS A 83 38.36 47.81 24.19
N LYS A 84 37.07 48.08 23.87
CA LYS A 84 36.12 49.17 24.26
C LYS A 84 36.45 49.87 25.61
N PRO A 85 36.08 51.17 25.86
CA PRO A 85 34.67 51.65 25.81
C PRO A 85 34.36 53.16 25.52
N ASN A 86 33.05 53.41 25.27
CA ASN A 86 32.19 54.59 25.52
C ASN A 86 32.37 55.98 24.86
N GLN A 87 31.46 56.27 23.90
CA GLN A 87 30.52 57.43 23.72
C GLN A 87 30.97 58.90 23.96
N PRO A 88 30.51 59.92 23.16
CA PRO A 88 29.09 60.13 22.79
C PRO A 88 28.78 60.66 21.37
N LYS A 89 27.48 60.61 21.07
CA LYS A 89 26.73 61.06 19.87
C LYS A 89 27.19 62.39 19.24
N LYS A 90 27.27 62.42 17.90
CA LYS A 90 26.73 63.53 17.08
C LYS A 90 26.11 62.99 15.78
N LYS A 91 24.83 63.34 15.59
CA LYS A 91 23.99 63.05 14.42
C LYS A 91 24.63 63.56 13.14
N LYS A 92 24.67 62.72 12.10
CA LYS A 92 24.36 63.12 10.73
C LYS A 92 23.42 62.07 10.14
N THR A 93 22.22 62.55 9.85
CA THR A 93 21.19 61.90 9.04
C THR A 93 21.74 61.68 7.63
N ASP A 94 21.89 60.42 7.23
CA ASP A 94 21.85 60.05 5.82
C ASP A 94 20.70 59.06 5.63
N GLN A 95 19.68 59.56 4.92
CA GLN A 95 18.61 58.77 4.36
C GLN A 95 19.18 57.94 3.21
N ASP A 96 19.77 56.80 3.52
CA ASP A 96 19.96 55.76 2.52
C ASP A 96 18.61 55.10 2.25
N LYS A 97 18.09 55.34 1.04
CA LYS A 97 16.95 54.63 0.45
C LYS A 97 17.27 53.14 0.41
N LYS A 98 16.92 52.42 1.48
CA LYS A 98 16.61 50.99 1.41
C LYS A 98 15.54 50.82 0.33
N LYS A 99 15.89 50.24 -0.82
CA LYS A 99 14.89 49.68 -1.76
C LYS A 99 13.96 48.81 -0.92
N LYS A 100 12.71 49.24 -0.76
CA LYS A 100 11.68 48.49 -0.03
C LYS A 100 11.58 47.11 -0.68
N VAL A 101 11.73 46.06 0.13
CA VAL A 101 11.38 44.70 -0.29
C VAL A 101 9.87 44.70 -0.51
N ILE A 102 9.44 44.73 -1.76
CA ILE A 102 8.01 44.67 -2.10
C ILE A 102 7.57 43.23 -1.85
N THR A 103 6.64 43.05 -0.92
CA THR A 103 6.07 41.74 -0.64
C THR A 103 5.03 41.37 -1.70
N LEU A 104 4.83 40.09 -2.00
CA LEU A 104 3.83 39.64 -2.99
C LEU A 104 2.43 40.18 -2.66
N ASP A 105 2.08 40.28 -1.38
CA ASP A 105 0.80 40.81 -0.92
C ASP A 105 0.62 42.31 -1.21
N GLU A 106 1.71 43.09 -1.30
CA GLU A 106 1.68 44.50 -1.69
C GLU A 106 1.62 44.64 -3.21
N ALA A 107 2.36 43.82 -3.96
CA ALA A 107 2.38 43.85 -5.42
C ALA A 107 1.11 43.31 -6.07
N ILE A 108 0.43 42.32 -5.48
CA ILE A 108 -0.84 41.82 -6.03
C ILE A 108 -1.98 42.82 -5.77
N LYS A 109 -1.93 43.59 -4.68
CA LYS A 109 -2.93 44.63 -4.39
C LYS A 109 -2.93 45.79 -5.38
N THR A 110 -1.85 46.02 -6.11
CA THR A 110 -1.80 47.06 -7.14
C THR A 110 -2.51 46.64 -8.42
N ILE A 111 -2.76 45.34 -8.62
CA ILE A 111 -3.51 44.83 -9.78
C ILE A 111 -5.01 45.09 -9.53
N THR A 112 -5.55 46.09 -10.20
CA THR A 112 -6.98 46.45 -10.11
C THR A 112 -7.81 45.80 -11.21
N GLN A 113 -9.11 45.69 -10.97
CA GLN A 113 -10.06 45.17 -11.97
C GLN A 113 -10.07 46.05 -13.23
N ASP A 114 -10.00 47.37 -13.05
CA ASP A 114 -10.03 48.33 -14.15
C ASP A 114 -8.82 48.15 -15.08
N GLU A 115 -7.63 47.93 -14.52
CA GLU A 115 -6.42 47.66 -15.31
C GLU A 115 -6.57 46.38 -16.16
N VAL A 116 -7.04 45.28 -15.57
CA VAL A 116 -7.25 44.01 -16.31
C VAL A 116 -8.30 44.18 -17.40
N SER A 117 -9.40 44.89 -17.11
CA SER A 117 -10.47 45.15 -18.07
C SER A 117 -10.01 46.06 -19.23
N SER A 118 -9.20 47.08 -18.92
CA SER A 118 -8.67 48.02 -19.91
C SER A 118 -7.69 47.33 -20.86
N LEU A 119 -6.82 46.45 -20.34
CA LEU A 119 -5.93 45.63 -21.14
C LEU A 119 -6.71 44.69 -22.04
N LEU A 120 -7.70 43.97 -21.50
CA LEU A 120 -8.54 43.08 -22.28
C LEU A 120 -9.27 43.82 -23.40
N THR A 121 -9.88 44.96 -23.09
CA THR A 121 -10.57 45.79 -24.10
C THR A 121 -9.61 46.27 -25.18
N MET A 122 -8.40 46.70 -24.80
CA MET A 122 -7.37 47.13 -25.75
C MET A 122 -6.92 45.98 -26.66
N THR A 123 -6.60 44.81 -26.11
CA THR A 123 -6.12 43.67 -26.90
C THR A 123 -7.25 43.08 -27.75
N GLN A 124 -8.48 43.01 -27.24
CA GLN A 124 -9.66 42.58 -28.01
C GLN A 124 -9.96 43.53 -29.18
N THR A 125 -9.85 44.84 -28.98
CA THR A 125 -10.04 45.82 -30.05
C THR A 125 -8.95 45.70 -31.12
N ARG A 126 -7.71 45.44 -30.70
CA ARG A 126 -6.56 45.34 -31.62
C ARG A 126 -6.51 44.00 -32.36
N PHE A 127 -7.00 42.93 -31.75
CA PHE A 127 -6.92 41.56 -32.29
C PHE A 127 -8.22 40.77 -32.05
N PRO A 128 -9.36 41.15 -32.66
CA PRO A 128 -10.69 40.62 -32.34
C PRO A 128 -10.87 39.10 -32.55
N ASP A 129 -10.08 38.47 -33.41
CA ASP A 129 -10.19 37.03 -33.72
C ASP A 129 -9.09 36.17 -33.09
N SER A 130 -8.19 36.76 -32.28
CA SER A 130 -6.98 36.07 -31.80
C SER A 130 -6.96 35.90 -30.28
N ILE A 131 -7.79 34.99 -29.78
CA ILE A 131 -7.89 34.68 -28.34
C ILE A 131 -6.53 34.25 -27.74
N ASP A 132 -5.68 33.58 -28.52
CA ASP A 132 -4.31 33.22 -28.10
C ASP A 132 -3.45 34.45 -27.72
N VAL A 133 -3.60 35.55 -28.46
CA VAL A 133 -2.88 36.81 -28.17
C VAL A 133 -3.41 37.43 -26.88
N TRP A 134 -4.73 37.38 -26.65
CA TRP A 134 -5.36 37.93 -25.45
C TRP A 134 -4.84 37.23 -24.19
N LEU A 135 -4.76 35.91 -24.25
CA LEU A 135 -4.26 35.10 -23.13
C LEU A 135 -2.76 35.31 -22.90
N LYS A 136 -1.95 35.46 -23.95
CA LYS A 136 -0.52 35.78 -23.83
C LYS A 136 -0.28 37.16 -23.22
N ASP A 137 -1.04 38.17 -23.66
CA ASP A 137 -0.95 39.53 -23.12
C ASP A 137 -1.37 39.55 -21.65
N LEU A 138 -2.45 38.84 -21.28
CA LEU A 138 -2.86 38.69 -19.89
C LEU A 138 -1.78 38.03 -19.02
N ALA A 139 -1.23 36.89 -19.47
CA ALA A 139 -0.19 36.17 -18.72
C ALA A 139 1.08 37.02 -18.55
N SER A 140 1.48 37.72 -19.61
CA SER A 140 2.65 38.62 -19.61
C SER A 140 2.42 39.84 -18.72
N PHE A 141 1.24 40.46 -18.78
CA PHE A 141 0.85 41.58 -17.93
C PHE A 141 0.92 41.22 -16.45
N LEU A 142 0.36 40.07 -16.06
CA LEU A 142 0.43 39.59 -14.68
C LEU A 142 1.88 39.39 -14.23
N ASN A 143 2.76 38.93 -15.13
CA ASN A 143 4.16 38.71 -14.79
C ASN A 143 4.95 40.02 -14.69
N LEU A 144 4.71 40.98 -15.59
CA LEU A 144 5.32 42.32 -15.56
C LEU A 144 4.94 43.08 -14.28
N LYS A 145 3.67 43.03 -13.87
CA LYS A 145 3.20 43.66 -12.62
C LYS A 145 3.84 43.05 -11.37
N LEU A 146 4.34 41.82 -11.46
CA LEU A 146 4.95 41.08 -10.35
C LEU A 146 6.47 40.89 -10.52
N GLU A 147 7.08 41.57 -11.49
CA GLU A 147 8.48 41.38 -11.90
C GLU A 147 9.47 41.74 -10.78
N ASP A 148 9.18 42.82 -10.04
CA ASP A 148 10.00 43.35 -8.95
C ASP A 148 9.85 42.58 -7.62
N VAL A 149 8.96 41.59 -7.56
CA VAL A 149 8.77 40.77 -6.35
C VAL A 149 9.90 39.76 -6.26
N GLN A 150 10.68 39.82 -5.16
CA GLN A 150 11.70 38.81 -4.90
C GLN A 150 11.07 37.42 -4.85
N GLU A 151 11.46 36.55 -5.78
CA GLU A 151 10.99 35.18 -5.81
C GLU A 151 11.58 34.42 -4.62
N THR A 152 10.71 33.72 -3.88
CA THR A 152 11.17 32.86 -2.80
C THR A 152 12.12 31.82 -3.37
N THR A 153 13.25 31.57 -2.70
CA THR A 153 14.25 30.57 -3.15
C THR A 153 13.66 29.16 -3.35
N ASP A 154 12.49 28.91 -2.76
CA ASP A 154 11.70 27.69 -2.88
C ASP A 154 10.67 27.78 -4.04
N PRO A 155 10.82 26.97 -5.11
CA PRO A 155 9.87 26.91 -6.23
C PRO A 155 8.54 26.21 -5.91
N LEU A 156 8.42 25.58 -4.73
CA LEU A 156 7.25 24.79 -4.31
C LEU A 156 6.32 25.51 -3.34
N PHE A 157 6.73 26.67 -2.80
CA PHE A 157 6.00 27.42 -1.77
C PHE A 157 5.65 26.59 -0.53
N THR A 158 6.63 25.85 0.00
CA THR A 158 6.47 24.96 1.15
C THR A 158 5.87 25.72 2.35
N GLY A 159 4.78 25.20 2.91
CA GLY A 159 4.07 25.81 4.05
C GLY A 159 3.03 26.89 3.69
N LYS A 160 2.82 27.18 2.40
CA LYS A 160 1.73 28.06 1.92
C LYS A 160 0.46 27.26 1.58
N PRO A 161 -0.74 27.89 1.56
CA PRO A 161 -1.97 27.22 1.17
C PRO A 161 -1.91 26.75 -0.30
N LYS A 162 -2.68 25.72 -0.64
CA LYS A 162 -2.62 25.07 -1.96
C LYS A 162 -3.08 25.98 -3.11
N GLU A 163 -3.89 26.99 -2.81
CA GLU A 163 -4.37 27.98 -3.75
C GLU A 163 -3.39 29.16 -3.95
N TYR A 164 -2.26 29.17 -3.26
CA TYR A 164 -1.21 30.19 -3.45
C TYR A 164 -0.41 29.93 -4.74
N PRO A 165 -0.04 30.98 -5.50
CA PRO A 165 -0.28 32.40 -5.26
C PRO A 165 -1.63 32.96 -5.73
N ALA A 166 -2.41 32.23 -6.54
CA ALA A 166 -3.63 32.77 -7.16
C ALA A 166 -4.67 33.29 -6.16
N ASN A 167 -4.77 32.71 -4.96
CA ASN A 167 -5.70 33.16 -3.91
C ASN A 167 -5.48 34.59 -3.41
N LYS A 168 -4.32 35.18 -3.69
CA LYS A 168 -4.03 36.57 -3.33
C LYS A 168 -4.60 37.57 -4.33
N LEU A 169 -4.89 37.15 -5.56
CA LEU A 169 -5.49 38.00 -6.58
C LEU A 169 -6.97 38.27 -6.24
N ASN A 170 -7.47 39.48 -6.50
CA ASN A 170 -8.87 39.83 -6.31
C ASN A 170 -9.79 38.85 -7.04
N SER A 171 -10.88 38.41 -6.39
CA SER A 171 -11.87 37.47 -6.95
C SER A 171 -12.45 37.94 -8.27
N ASN A 172 -12.67 39.24 -8.44
CA ASN A 172 -13.21 39.80 -9.68
C ASN A 172 -12.20 39.67 -10.83
N CYS A 173 -10.92 39.94 -10.57
CA CYS A 173 -9.85 39.76 -11.57
C CYS A 173 -9.69 38.27 -11.92
N GLN A 174 -9.74 37.38 -10.91
CA GLN A 174 -9.70 35.93 -11.17
C GLN A 174 -10.86 35.49 -12.06
N GLU A 175 -12.07 35.99 -11.81
CA GLU A 175 -13.24 35.61 -12.59
C GLU A 175 -13.15 36.11 -14.03
N MET A 176 -12.74 37.35 -14.22
CA MET A 176 -12.52 37.92 -15.56
C MET A 176 -11.52 37.10 -16.38
N ILE A 177 -10.38 36.74 -15.77
CA ILE A 177 -9.38 35.89 -16.42
C ILE A 177 -9.94 34.49 -16.71
N ARG A 178 -10.70 33.90 -15.77
CA ARG A 178 -11.33 32.59 -15.99
C ARG A 178 -12.35 32.61 -17.14
N CYS A 179 -13.16 33.66 -17.25
CA CYS A 179 -14.10 33.85 -18.36
C CYS A 179 -13.36 33.90 -19.70
N THR A 180 -12.33 34.74 -19.82
CA THR A 180 -11.52 34.82 -21.07
C THR A 180 -10.85 33.48 -21.41
N ILE A 181 -10.35 32.74 -20.41
CA ILE A 181 -9.78 31.41 -20.65
C ILE A 181 -10.86 30.44 -21.14
N SER A 182 -12.08 30.50 -20.61
CA SER A 182 -13.18 29.60 -20.97
C SER A 182 -13.70 29.79 -22.40
N GLU A 183 -13.54 30.99 -22.97
CA GLU A 183 -13.85 31.29 -24.37
C GLU A 183 -12.84 30.67 -25.35
N ALA A 184 -11.62 30.40 -24.89
CA ALA A 184 -10.57 29.84 -25.74
C ALA A 184 -10.82 28.36 -26.09
N PRO A 185 -10.53 27.93 -27.33
CA PRO A 185 -10.57 26.53 -27.71
C PRO A 185 -9.66 25.66 -26.83
N ALA A 186 -10.05 24.38 -26.69
CA ALA A 186 -9.32 23.38 -25.92
C ALA A 186 -7.82 23.33 -26.28
N GLU A 187 -7.48 23.39 -27.57
CA GLU A 187 -6.10 23.35 -28.06
C GLU A 187 -5.32 24.62 -27.68
N THR A 188 -5.96 25.79 -27.74
CA THR A 188 -5.34 27.07 -27.35
C THR A 188 -5.00 27.08 -25.86
N GLN A 189 -5.89 26.57 -25.00
CA GLN A 189 -5.62 26.43 -23.57
C GLN A 189 -4.42 25.51 -23.30
N GLU A 190 -4.29 24.41 -24.06
CA GLU A 190 -3.17 23.46 -23.95
C GLU A 190 -1.84 24.06 -24.43
N HIS A 191 -1.85 24.81 -25.52
CA HIS A 191 -0.69 25.59 -25.98
C HIS A 191 -0.30 26.65 -24.97
N MET A 192 -1.27 27.38 -24.42
CA MET A 192 -1.03 28.43 -23.44
C MET A 192 -0.38 27.89 -22.17
N PHE A 193 -0.87 26.76 -21.64
CA PHE A 193 -0.26 26.15 -20.46
C PHE A 193 1.22 25.80 -20.72
N TYR A 194 1.51 25.16 -21.85
CA TYR A 194 2.88 24.81 -22.22
C TYR A 194 3.77 26.06 -22.38
N HIS A 195 3.26 27.09 -23.06
CA HIS A 195 3.95 28.36 -23.25
C HIS A 195 4.28 29.04 -21.90
N CYS A 196 3.33 29.15 -20.98
CA CYS A 196 3.58 29.72 -19.66
C CYS A 196 4.62 28.92 -18.85
N VAL A 197 4.65 27.58 -18.99
CA VAL A 197 5.69 26.75 -18.36
C VAL A 197 7.07 27.05 -18.96
N GLN A 198 7.18 27.20 -20.28
CA GLN A 198 8.45 27.55 -20.93
C GLN A 198 8.92 28.95 -20.52
N MET A 199 8.04 29.95 -20.55
CA MET A 199 8.35 31.32 -20.12
C MET A 199 8.81 31.35 -18.66
N MET A 200 8.14 30.59 -17.77
CA MET A 200 8.58 30.43 -16.38
C MET A 200 10.02 29.88 -16.28
N LEU A 201 10.41 28.93 -17.12
CA LEU A 201 11.76 28.34 -17.11
C LEU A 201 12.82 29.28 -17.68
N GLU A 202 12.47 30.14 -18.63
CA GLU A 202 13.33 31.17 -19.19
C GLU A 202 13.52 32.34 -18.21
N SER A 203 12.42 32.88 -17.68
CA SER A 203 12.41 34.04 -16.78
C SER A 203 12.99 33.75 -15.40
N SER A 204 12.95 32.50 -14.93
CA SER A 204 13.47 32.06 -13.61
C SER A 204 14.93 32.45 -13.27
N LYS A 205 15.72 32.91 -14.25
CA LYS A 205 17.09 33.39 -14.03
C LYS A 205 17.19 34.89 -13.70
N VAL A 206 16.21 35.69 -14.10
CA VAL A 206 16.32 37.16 -14.15
C VAL A 206 15.15 37.85 -13.44
N HIS A 207 13.93 37.29 -13.55
CA HIS A 207 12.70 37.93 -13.09
C HIS A 207 11.82 36.96 -12.30
N SER A 208 10.90 37.51 -11.50
CA SER A 208 9.89 36.74 -10.79
C SER A 208 8.96 35.98 -11.75
N THR A 209 8.55 34.77 -11.37
CA THR A 209 7.60 33.95 -12.18
C THR A 209 6.18 33.92 -11.61
N TYR A 210 5.87 34.73 -10.59
CA TYR A 210 4.57 34.70 -9.92
C TYR A 210 3.38 34.95 -10.86
N GLY A 211 3.51 35.82 -11.86
CA GLY A 211 2.41 36.11 -12.79
C GLY A 211 2.02 34.90 -13.62
N TYR A 212 3.02 34.23 -14.22
CA TYR A 212 2.79 32.97 -14.94
C TYR A 212 2.23 31.89 -14.02
N ARG A 213 2.68 31.81 -12.76
CA ARG A 213 2.17 30.84 -11.78
C ARG A 213 0.71 31.09 -11.40
N VAL A 214 0.30 32.34 -11.21
CA VAL A 214 -1.11 32.72 -10.99
C VAL A 214 -1.96 32.34 -12.20
N PHE A 215 -1.50 32.69 -13.41
CA PHE A 215 -2.21 32.39 -14.65
C PHE A 215 -2.38 30.87 -14.86
N LEU A 216 -1.31 30.09 -14.70
CA LEU A 216 -1.34 28.61 -14.78
C LEU A 216 -2.34 28.01 -13.79
N GLN A 217 -2.38 28.52 -12.55
CA GLN A 217 -3.34 28.06 -11.56
C GLN A 217 -4.76 28.32 -12.01
N LEU A 218 -5.09 29.52 -12.49
CA LEU A 218 -6.43 29.90 -12.97
C LEU A 218 -6.84 29.06 -14.18
N LEU A 219 -5.94 28.84 -15.13
CA LEU A 219 -6.17 28.03 -16.32
C LEU A 219 -6.55 26.58 -15.97
N VAL A 220 -5.86 25.98 -15.01
CA VAL A 220 -6.19 24.62 -14.54
C VAL A 220 -7.51 24.55 -13.76
N GLN A 221 -7.98 25.66 -13.16
CA GLN A 221 -9.31 25.68 -12.54
C GLN A 221 -10.42 25.61 -13.60
N VAL A 222 -10.20 26.21 -14.77
CA VAL A 222 -11.15 26.18 -15.89
C VAL A 222 -11.11 24.81 -16.58
N LYS A 223 -9.91 24.30 -16.92
CA LYS A 223 -9.73 22.99 -17.57
C LYS A 223 -8.65 22.16 -16.86
N PRO A 224 -9.01 21.28 -15.92
CA PRO A 224 -8.06 20.44 -15.21
C PRO A 224 -7.26 19.48 -16.10
N SER A 225 -7.84 19.06 -17.24
CA SER A 225 -7.27 18.11 -18.20
C SER A 225 -6.30 18.72 -19.22
N VAL A 226 -6.01 20.01 -19.13
CA VAL A 226 -5.17 20.77 -20.08
C VAL A 226 -3.74 20.23 -20.25
N VAL A 227 -3.27 19.42 -19.31
CA VAL A 227 -1.91 18.86 -19.34
C VAL A 227 -1.85 17.52 -20.07
N ILE A 228 -2.99 16.82 -20.21
CA ILE A 228 -3.02 15.38 -20.54
C ILE A 228 -2.56 15.10 -21.98
N SER A 229 -2.95 15.94 -22.94
CA SER A 229 -2.60 15.75 -24.36
C SER A 229 -1.10 15.86 -24.64
N LYS A 230 -0.37 16.64 -23.83
CA LYS A 230 1.07 16.93 -24.00
C LYS A 230 1.96 16.31 -22.92
N LEU A 231 1.50 15.28 -22.22
CA LEU A 231 2.24 14.64 -21.11
C LEU A 231 3.67 14.23 -21.49
N GLN A 232 3.85 13.67 -22.70
CA GLN A 232 5.17 13.26 -23.18
C GLN A 232 6.13 14.46 -23.30
N GLN A 233 5.65 15.61 -23.78
CA GLN A 233 6.48 16.82 -23.90
C GLN A 233 6.94 17.33 -22.53
N TYR A 234 6.10 17.18 -21.49
CA TYR A 234 6.49 17.54 -20.13
C TYR A 234 7.47 16.54 -19.52
N GLU A 235 7.33 15.24 -19.79
CA GLU A 235 8.29 14.21 -19.39
C GLU A 235 9.68 14.48 -20.00
N GLU A 236 9.72 14.80 -21.30
CA GLU A 236 10.94 15.21 -22.01
C GLU A 236 11.52 16.49 -21.39
N LEU A 237 10.69 17.50 -21.12
CA LEU A 237 11.12 18.77 -20.53
C LEU A 237 11.75 18.58 -19.13
N VAL A 238 11.17 17.71 -18.29
CA VAL A 238 11.76 17.36 -16.99
C VAL A 238 13.08 16.62 -17.18
N SER A 239 13.14 15.69 -18.12
CA SER A 239 14.32 14.89 -18.43
C SER A 239 15.48 15.76 -18.92
N THR A 240 15.24 16.72 -19.81
CA THR A 240 16.26 17.67 -20.30
C THR A 240 16.79 18.57 -19.18
N ASN A 241 15.96 18.92 -18.20
CA ASN A 241 16.33 19.79 -17.10
C ASN A 241 16.83 19.07 -15.83
N THR A 242 17.07 17.75 -15.89
CA THR A 242 17.42 16.90 -14.71
C THR A 242 18.60 17.45 -13.89
N ASN A 243 19.56 18.14 -14.53
CA ASN A 243 20.72 18.75 -13.87
C ASN A 243 20.37 19.99 -13.01
N ASN A 244 19.16 20.54 -13.13
CA ASN A 244 18.70 21.69 -12.37
C ASN A 244 17.40 21.36 -11.62
N PRO A 245 17.49 20.82 -10.39
CA PRO A 245 16.33 20.41 -9.61
C PRO A 245 15.30 21.52 -9.42
N LYS A 246 15.71 22.79 -9.30
CA LYS A 246 14.76 23.91 -9.14
C LYS A 246 13.86 24.08 -10.35
N LYS A 247 14.41 23.96 -11.56
CA LYS A 247 13.62 24.01 -12.81
C LYS A 247 12.66 22.84 -12.92
N CYS A 248 13.13 21.62 -12.65
CA CYS A 248 12.27 20.44 -12.60
C CYS A 248 11.14 20.59 -11.58
N LEU A 249 11.44 21.08 -10.37
CA LEU A 249 10.43 21.33 -9.33
C LEU A 249 9.41 22.37 -9.76
N SER A 250 9.80 23.43 -10.48
CA SER A 250 8.83 24.39 -11.04
C SER A 250 7.90 23.75 -12.06
N ILE A 251 8.42 22.88 -12.95
CA ILE A 251 7.59 22.14 -13.91
C ILE A 251 6.63 21.21 -13.14
N LEU A 252 7.16 20.40 -12.22
CA LEU A 252 6.36 19.47 -11.42
C LEU A 252 5.29 20.20 -10.58
N TRP A 253 5.60 21.39 -10.07
CA TRP A 253 4.63 22.26 -9.39
C TRP A 253 3.51 22.71 -10.32
N ALA A 254 3.82 23.13 -11.55
CA ALA A 254 2.82 23.54 -12.52
C ALA A 254 1.88 22.39 -12.87
N LEU A 255 2.44 21.21 -13.16
CA LEU A 255 1.65 19.99 -13.43
C LEU A 255 0.83 19.57 -12.21
N SER A 256 1.35 19.79 -11.00
CA SER A 256 0.65 19.40 -9.79
C SER A 256 -0.67 20.13 -9.54
N GLN A 257 -0.85 21.30 -10.18
CA GLN A 257 -2.11 22.05 -10.08
C GLN A 257 -3.29 21.24 -10.64
N SER A 258 -3.05 20.35 -11.62
CA SER A 258 -4.06 19.48 -12.22
C SER A 258 -4.55 18.36 -11.29
N ALA A 259 -3.95 18.19 -10.10
CA ALA A 259 -4.43 17.26 -9.06
C ALA A 259 -5.80 17.61 -8.47
N ARG A 260 -6.45 18.70 -8.93
CA ARG A 260 -7.85 18.98 -8.64
C ARG A 260 -8.77 17.92 -9.23
N ASP A 261 -8.46 17.40 -10.41
CA ASP A 261 -9.11 16.21 -10.95
C ASP A 261 -8.29 14.95 -10.62
N PHE A 262 -8.98 13.90 -10.15
CA PHE A 262 -8.30 12.71 -9.68
C PHE A 262 -7.67 11.94 -10.84
N LYS A 263 -8.39 11.79 -11.95
CA LYS A 263 -7.93 11.06 -13.14
C LYS A 263 -6.71 11.76 -13.74
N CYS A 264 -6.80 13.07 -13.96
CA CYS A 264 -5.69 13.84 -14.51
C CYS A 264 -4.46 13.79 -13.59
N GLY A 265 -4.67 14.01 -12.29
CA GLY A 265 -3.58 14.00 -11.32
C GLY A 265 -2.85 12.66 -11.24
N LEU A 266 -3.57 11.55 -11.36
CA LEU A 266 -3.00 10.20 -11.35
C LEU A 266 -2.23 9.90 -12.64
N ARG A 267 -2.74 10.32 -13.81
CA ARG A 267 -2.04 10.17 -15.10
C ARG A 267 -0.71 10.91 -15.11
N ILE A 268 -0.68 12.14 -14.59
CA ILE A 268 0.54 12.94 -14.44
C ILE A 268 1.55 12.19 -13.56
N TRP A 269 1.09 11.61 -12.45
CA TRP A 269 1.98 10.87 -11.56
C TRP A 269 2.65 9.70 -12.26
N PHE A 270 1.87 8.84 -12.95
CA PHE A 270 2.43 7.67 -13.64
C PHE A 270 3.34 8.02 -14.81
N LYS A 271 3.03 9.08 -15.57
CA LYS A 271 3.81 9.42 -16.79
C LYS A 271 5.03 10.29 -16.51
N VAL A 272 4.94 11.25 -15.58
CA VAL A 272 6.01 12.24 -15.37
C VAL A 272 6.72 12.05 -14.03
N MET A 273 5.96 11.82 -12.95
CA MET A 273 6.55 11.80 -11.59
C MET A 273 7.17 10.45 -11.23
N LEU A 274 6.60 9.33 -11.71
CA LEU A 274 7.11 7.99 -11.46
C LEU A 274 8.54 7.82 -12.00
N PRO A 275 8.88 8.18 -13.26
CA PRO A 275 10.27 8.17 -13.75
C PRO A 275 11.19 9.10 -12.94
N SER A 276 10.65 10.24 -12.48
CA SER A 276 11.38 11.25 -11.70
C SER A 276 11.72 10.80 -10.27
N LEU A 277 11.16 9.68 -9.78
CA LEU A 277 11.51 9.13 -8.47
C LEU A 277 12.97 8.71 -8.36
N SER A 278 13.63 8.38 -9.47
CA SER A 278 15.05 8.05 -9.48
C SER A 278 15.96 9.21 -9.00
N SER A 279 15.49 10.46 -9.10
CA SER A 279 16.24 11.66 -8.70
C SER A 279 15.98 12.03 -7.24
N LYS A 280 17.05 12.06 -6.41
CA LYS A 280 16.98 12.40 -4.98
C LYS A 280 16.36 13.78 -4.70
N GLY A 281 16.53 14.75 -5.60
CA GLY A 281 16.00 16.10 -5.44
C GLY A 281 14.51 16.22 -5.75
N LEU A 282 13.94 15.30 -6.54
CA LEU A 282 12.56 15.36 -7.02
C LEU A 282 11.65 14.35 -6.32
N ALA A 283 12.22 13.23 -5.86
CA ALA A 283 11.47 12.15 -5.24
C ALA A 283 10.60 12.58 -4.04
N PRO A 284 11.06 13.45 -3.11
CA PRO A 284 10.23 13.92 -2.00
C PRO A 284 8.92 14.57 -2.47
N PHE A 285 9.00 15.46 -3.46
CA PHE A 285 7.84 16.13 -4.03
C PHE A 285 6.89 15.15 -4.72
N CYS A 286 7.43 14.20 -5.50
CA CYS A 286 6.63 13.21 -6.22
C CYS A 286 5.81 12.30 -5.28
N VAL A 287 6.38 11.91 -4.13
CA VAL A 287 5.68 11.11 -3.13
C VAL A 287 4.67 11.94 -2.35
N GLU A 288 5.03 13.16 -1.95
CA GLU A 288 4.11 14.07 -1.26
C GLU A 288 2.90 14.44 -2.14
N TYR A 289 3.13 14.65 -3.43
CA TYR A 289 2.08 14.87 -4.42
C TYR A 289 1.08 13.72 -4.44
N LEU A 290 1.56 12.48 -4.51
CA LEU A 290 0.71 11.29 -4.54
C LEU A 290 -0.07 11.13 -3.23
N GLU A 291 0.58 11.37 -2.10
CA GLU A 291 -0.06 11.36 -0.78
C GLU A 291 -1.19 12.40 -0.72
N ASN A 292 -0.92 13.62 -1.18
CA ASN A 292 -1.89 14.70 -1.25
C ASN A 292 -3.05 14.40 -2.20
N LEU A 293 -2.78 13.72 -3.32
CA LEU A 293 -3.80 13.30 -4.28
C LEU A 293 -4.78 12.32 -3.63
N PHE A 294 -4.27 11.29 -2.95
CA PHE A 294 -5.10 10.30 -2.23
C PHE A 294 -5.75 10.85 -0.95
N LYS A 295 -5.22 11.94 -0.37
CA LYS A 295 -5.87 12.66 0.74
C LYS A 295 -7.04 13.51 0.26
N ARG A 296 -6.90 14.17 -0.90
CA ARG A 296 -7.93 15.02 -1.50
C ARG A 296 -9.08 14.19 -2.06
N HIS A 297 -8.76 13.13 -2.79
CA HIS A 297 -9.74 12.26 -3.43
C HIS A 297 -9.88 10.97 -2.64
N THR A 298 -10.95 10.84 -1.85
CA THR A 298 -11.20 9.63 -1.04
C THR A 298 -11.88 8.52 -1.84
N ASP A 299 -12.64 8.88 -2.88
CA ASP A 299 -13.36 7.93 -3.73
C ASP A 299 -12.46 7.35 -4.83
N MET A 300 -11.89 6.18 -4.56
CA MET A 300 -11.03 5.44 -5.49
C MET A 300 -11.76 4.95 -6.74
N LYS A 301 -13.10 4.82 -6.68
CA LYS A 301 -13.87 4.21 -7.77
C LYS A 301 -13.82 5.03 -9.06
N ARG A 302 -13.60 6.34 -8.94
CA ARG A 302 -13.54 7.29 -10.06
C ARG A 302 -12.37 7.07 -11.02
N VAL A 303 -11.32 6.38 -10.57
CA VAL A 303 -10.09 6.14 -11.35
C VAL A 303 -9.86 4.66 -11.65
N TYR A 304 -10.84 3.81 -11.36
CA TYR A 304 -10.76 2.40 -11.72
C TYR A 304 -10.70 2.22 -13.24
N GLY A 305 -9.76 1.40 -13.70
CA GLY A 305 -9.49 1.21 -15.12
C GLY A 305 -8.60 2.29 -15.77
N GLU A 306 -8.25 3.36 -15.05
CA GLU A 306 -7.33 4.38 -15.58
C GLU A 306 -5.86 3.94 -15.52
N VAL A 307 -5.50 3.09 -14.57
CA VAL A 307 -4.14 2.57 -14.44
C VAL A 307 -4.05 1.23 -15.14
N SER A 308 -3.15 1.12 -16.12
CA SER A 308 -2.89 -0.15 -16.80
C SER A 308 -2.09 -1.11 -15.92
N VAL A 309 -2.22 -2.41 -16.18
CA VAL A 309 -1.43 -3.45 -15.50
C VAL A 309 0.08 -3.21 -15.68
N ARG A 310 0.50 -2.72 -16.86
CA ARG A 310 1.90 -2.37 -17.14
C ARG A 310 2.39 -1.23 -16.24
N GLU A 311 1.62 -0.15 -16.13
CA GLU A 311 1.94 0.99 -15.27
C GLU A 311 1.99 0.58 -13.79
N TYR A 312 1.09 -0.29 -13.35
CA TYR A 312 1.14 -0.88 -12.01
C TYR A 312 2.45 -1.62 -11.74
N PHE A 313 2.90 -2.42 -12.69
CA PHE A 313 4.15 -3.17 -12.53
C PHE A 313 5.38 -2.27 -12.50
N HIS A 314 5.47 -1.26 -13.37
CA HIS A 314 6.54 -0.26 -13.31
C HIS A 314 6.57 0.46 -11.96
N MET A 315 5.39 0.76 -11.42
CA MET A 315 5.29 1.33 -10.10
C MET A 315 5.74 0.36 -9.01
N MET A 316 5.33 -0.92 -9.04
CA MET A 316 5.79 -1.91 -8.08
C MET A 316 7.31 -2.00 -8.08
N ASP A 317 7.90 -2.09 -9.27
CA ASP A 317 9.34 -2.16 -9.44
C ASP A 317 9.99 -0.92 -8.79
N ALA A 318 9.47 0.29 -9.04
CA ALA A 318 9.95 1.53 -8.41
C ALA A 318 9.71 1.64 -6.88
N VAL A 319 8.68 1.02 -6.31
CA VAL A 319 8.44 1.05 -4.86
C VAL A 319 9.45 0.15 -4.12
N PHE A 320 9.76 -0.99 -4.70
CA PHE A 320 10.52 -2.06 -4.04
C PHE A 320 11.96 -2.22 -4.53
N GLU A 321 12.37 -1.48 -5.56
CA GLU A 321 13.77 -1.31 -5.96
C GLU A 321 14.61 -0.64 -4.85
N ASP A 322 15.90 -0.97 -4.80
CA ASP A 322 16.86 -0.34 -3.90
C ASP A 322 17.28 1.03 -4.46
N HIS A 323 16.34 1.96 -4.43
CA HIS A 323 16.65 3.37 -4.63
C HIS A 323 17.36 3.92 -3.38
N HIS A 324 18.26 4.89 -3.57
CA HIS A 324 18.88 5.65 -2.48
C HIS A 324 17.89 6.65 -1.83
N PHE A 325 16.69 6.19 -1.48
CA PHE A 325 15.69 6.96 -0.76
C PHE A 325 16.05 7.09 0.72
N SER A 326 15.56 8.16 1.35
CA SER A 326 15.49 8.17 2.81
C SER A 326 14.52 7.08 3.28
N ASN A 327 14.80 6.49 4.44
CA ASN A 327 13.92 5.45 5.02
C ASN A 327 12.48 5.97 5.24
N GLU A 328 12.31 7.26 5.52
CA GLU A 328 10.99 7.87 5.66
C GLU A 328 10.22 7.91 4.34
N LEU A 329 10.89 8.30 3.25
CA LEU A 329 10.26 8.36 1.93
C LEU A 329 9.84 6.97 1.44
N LYS A 330 10.70 5.97 1.66
CA LYS A 330 10.38 4.56 1.35
C LYS A 330 9.15 4.08 2.12
N LYS A 331 9.06 4.39 3.42
CA LYS A 331 7.88 4.06 4.25
C LYS A 331 6.60 4.72 3.73
N LYS A 332 6.66 6.00 3.35
CA LYS A 332 5.49 6.72 2.77
C LYS A 332 5.04 6.07 1.46
N LEU A 333 5.98 5.76 0.57
CA LEU A 333 5.67 5.14 -0.72
C LEU A 333 5.08 3.74 -0.56
N VAL A 334 5.65 2.91 0.33
CA VAL A 334 5.10 1.58 0.67
C VAL A 334 3.71 1.69 1.30
N ALA A 335 3.42 2.73 2.09
CA ALA A 335 2.08 2.96 2.64
C ALA A 335 1.04 3.36 1.59
N LEU A 336 1.46 3.99 0.47
CA LEU A 336 0.59 4.36 -0.65
C LEU A 336 0.35 3.21 -1.63
N TYR A 337 1.31 2.29 -1.75
CA TYR A 337 1.26 1.15 -2.67
C TYR A 337 -0.07 0.34 -2.63
N PRO A 338 -0.65 -0.02 -1.46
CA PRO A 338 -1.93 -0.72 -1.42
C PRO A 338 -3.09 0.04 -2.08
N LYS A 339 -3.13 1.37 -1.94
CA LYS A 339 -4.15 2.20 -2.59
C LYS A 339 -4.01 2.15 -4.11
N MET A 340 -2.78 2.22 -4.60
CA MET A 340 -2.49 2.15 -6.03
C MET A 340 -2.76 0.77 -6.62
N LYS A 341 -2.45 -0.30 -5.89
CA LYS A 341 -2.86 -1.66 -6.23
C LYS A 341 -4.38 -1.76 -6.36
N ASN A 342 -5.13 -1.22 -5.41
CA ASN A 342 -6.59 -1.20 -5.47
C ASN A 342 -7.14 -0.39 -6.66
N VAL A 343 -6.43 0.65 -7.10
CA VAL A 343 -6.83 1.41 -8.30
C VAL A 343 -6.56 0.61 -9.59
N ALA A 344 -5.42 -0.08 -9.68
CA ALA A 344 -5.05 -0.87 -10.86
C ALA A 344 -5.90 -2.15 -11.03
N PHE A 345 -6.31 -2.78 -9.93
CA PHE A 345 -7.12 -4.00 -9.93
C PHE A 345 -8.60 -3.75 -9.57
N GLY A 346 -8.99 -2.49 -9.36
CA GLY A 346 -10.37 -2.11 -9.08
C GLY A 346 -11.19 -1.92 -10.35
N GLY A 347 -12.52 -1.98 -10.23
CA GLY A 347 -13.44 -1.70 -11.33
C GLY A 347 -14.43 -2.82 -11.59
N LYS A 348 -15.26 -2.63 -12.64
CA LYS A 348 -16.25 -3.63 -13.07
C LYS A 348 -15.60 -4.86 -13.70
N ASN A 349 -14.47 -4.67 -14.40
CA ASN A 349 -13.73 -5.72 -15.10
C ASN A 349 -12.25 -5.71 -14.67
N PRO A 350 -11.92 -6.23 -13.47
CA PRO A 350 -10.53 -6.34 -13.05
C PRO A 350 -9.75 -7.27 -14.00
N PRO A 351 -8.44 -7.03 -14.20
CA PRO A 351 -7.63 -7.92 -15.02
C PRO A 351 -7.61 -9.32 -14.38
N ALA A 352 -7.91 -10.34 -15.19
CA ALA A 352 -8.00 -11.70 -14.69
C ALA A 352 -6.66 -12.15 -14.08
N ALA A 353 -6.68 -12.80 -12.91
CA ALA A 353 -5.46 -13.19 -12.22
C ALA A 353 -4.53 -14.06 -13.09
N ARG A 354 -5.09 -14.89 -13.99
CA ARG A 354 -4.33 -15.66 -14.98
C ARG A 354 -3.45 -14.83 -15.93
N THR A 355 -3.83 -13.58 -16.26
CA THR A 355 -3.03 -12.72 -17.16
C THR A 355 -1.91 -11.98 -16.42
N VAL A 356 -2.11 -11.77 -15.12
CA VAL A 356 -1.20 -11.01 -14.25
C VAL A 356 -0.16 -11.93 -13.60
N PHE A 357 -0.54 -13.18 -13.31
CA PHE A 357 0.31 -14.22 -12.71
C PHE A 357 1.68 -14.36 -13.42
N PRO A 358 1.76 -14.48 -14.77
CA PRO A 358 3.03 -14.48 -15.49
C PRO A 358 3.95 -13.32 -15.11
N SER A 359 3.40 -12.11 -15.02
CA SER A 359 4.17 -10.88 -14.77
C SER A 359 4.72 -10.81 -13.34
N TYR A 360 4.00 -11.37 -12.36
CA TYR A 360 4.51 -11.56 -11.00
C TYR A 360 5.61 -12.63 -10.97
N LEU A 361 5.39 -13.76 -11.64
CA LEU A 361 6.34 -14.87 -11.62
C LEU A 361 7.66 -14.47 -12.26
N THR A 362 7.64 -13.79 -13.41
CA THR A 362 8.87 -13.35 -14.08
C THR A 362 9.70 -12.36 -13.26
N ARG A 363 9.09 -11.64 -12.32
CA ARG A 363 9.78 -10.70 -11.42
C ARG A 363 10.44 -11.39 -10.23
N LEU A 364 10.09 -12.63 -9.96
CA LEU A 364 10.65 -13.38 -8.84
C LEU A 364 12.07 -13.84 -9.19
N THR A 365 13.06 -13.00 -8.89
CA THR A 365 14.47 -13.28 -9.13
C THR A 365 15.25 -13.39 -7.82
N GLN A 366 16.43 -14.01 -7.85
CA GLN A 366 17.30 -14.11 -6.67
C GLN A 366 17.72 -12.72 -6.13
N LYS A 367 17.87 -11.74 -7.01
CA LYS A 367 18.30 -10.36 -6.70
C LYS A 367 17.23 -9.50 -6.04
N CYS A 368 15.97 -9.94 -6.01
CA CYS A 368 14.90 -9.17 -5.38
C CYS A 368 15.13 -8.98 -3.87
N SER A 369 14.81 -7.78 -3.39
CA SER A 369 14.78 -7.45 -1.97
C SER A 369 13.80 -8.37 -1.21
N LYS A 370 14.01 -8.54 0.09
CA LYS A 370 13.15 -9.40 0.93
C LYS A 370 11.69 -8.92 0.93
N ASP A 371 11.48 -7.61 0.93
CA ASP A 371 10.17 -6.98 0.91
C ASP A 371 9.45 -7.24 -0.43
N MET A 372 10.15 -7.06 -1.56
CA MET A 372 9.63 -7.39 -2.89
C MET A 372 9.22 -8.86 -2.99
N LYS A 373 10.09 -9.79 -2.56
CA LYS A 373 9.79 -11.23 -2.57
C LYS A 373 8.53 -11.54 -1.77
N THR A 374 8.38 -10.94 -0.59
CA THR A 374 7.20 -11.14 0.26
C THR A 374 5.92 -10.66 -0.42
N GLU A 375 5.93 -9.49 -1.05
CA GLU A 375 4.78 -8.98 -1.78
C GLU A 375 4.46 -9.81 -3.04
N LEU A 376 5.49 -10.24 -3.79
CA LEU A 376 5.32 -11.13 -4.94
C LEU A 376 4.72 -12.47 -4.53
N PHE A 377 5.18 -13.09 -3.42
CA PHE A 377 4.60 -14.32 -2.92
C PHE A 377 3.13 -14.14 -2.54
N ASN A 378 2.79 -13.06 -1.83
CA ASN A 378 1.40 -12.75 -1.50
C ASN A 378 0.54 -12.60 -2.76
N CYS A 379 1.03 -11.91 -3.80
CA CYS A 379 0.33 -11.75 -5.06
C CYS A 379 0.17 -13.06 -5.83
N LEU A 380 1.23 -13.86 -5.95
CA LEU A 380 1.23 -15.15 -6.64
C LEU A 380 0.29 -16.15 -5.97
N ILE A 381 0.35 -16.25 -4.64
CA ILE A 381 -0.56 -17.10 -3.87
C ILE A 381 -2.00 -16.60 -4.03
N ASN A 382 -2.24 -15.29 -3.96
CA ASN A 382 -3.59 -14.74 -4.16
C ASN A 382 -4.14 -15.07 -5.56
N CYS A 383 -3.29 -15.05 -6.60
CA CYS A 383 -3.68 -15.46 -7.94
C CYS A 383 -4.09 -16.94 -7.98
N LEU A 384 -3.29 -17.83 -7.40
CA LEU A 384 -3.60 -19.27 -7.34
C LEU A 384 -4.87 -19.59 -6.54
N VAL A 385 -5.16 -18.82 -5.48
CA VAL A 385 -6.39 -18.97 -4.68
C VAL A 385 -7.62 -18.45 -5.43
N THR A 386 -7.50 -17.32 -6.13
CA THR A 386 -8.64 -16.64 -6.75
C THR A 386 -9.03 -17.23 -8.10
N ASP A 387 -8.06 -17.62 -8.94
CA ASP A 387 -8.29 -18.14 -10.29
C ASP A 387 -7.61 -19.50 -10.49
N LYS A 388 -8.42 -20.54 -10.61
CA LYS A 388 -7.96 -21.92 -10.84
C LYS A 388 -7.18 -22.08 -12.16
N GLN A 389 -7.39 -21.21 -13.14
CA GLN A 389 -6.65 -21.24 -14.41
C GLN A 389 -5.18 -20.82 -14.25
N CYS A 390 -4.82 -20.14 -13.15
CA CYS A 390 -3.43 -19.79 -12.85
C CYS A 390 -2.54 -21.05 -12.75
N TYR A 391 -3.06 -22.18 -12.29
CA TYR A 391 -2.32 -23.44 -12.24
C TYR A 391 -1.92 -23.93 -13.64
N SER A 392 -2.83 -23.83 -14.62
CA SER A 392 -2.56 -24.21 -16.01
C SER A 392 -1.55 -23.25 -16.67
N VAL A 393 -1.70 -21.94 -16.46
CA VAL A 393 -0.74 -20.94 -16.94
C VAL A 393 0.65 -21.19 -16.33
N TRP A 394 0.72 -21.56 -15.05
CA TRP A 394 1.98 -21.90 -14.41
C TRP A 394 2.63 -23.13 -15.05
N CYS A 395 1.85 -24.18 -15.36
CA CYS A 395 2.30 -25.35 -16.13
C CYS A 395 2.93 -24.95 -17.47
N GLN A 396 2.27 -24.09 -18.24
CA GLN A 396 2.75 -23.65 -19.56
C GLN A 396 4.07 -22.86 -19.49
N MET A 397 4.30 -22.12 -18.40
CA MET A 397 5.48 -21.27 -18.24
C MET A 397 6.66 -21.96 -17.54
N TYR A 398 6.43 -23.13 -16.96
CA TYR A 398 7.37 -23.77 -16.03
C TYR A 398 8.75 -24.00 -16.63
N THR A 399 8.83 -24.61 -17.81
CA THR A 399 10.11 -24.90 -18.52
C THR A 399 10.88 -23.63 -18.85
N ASN A 400 10.19 -22.55 -19.21
CA ASN A 400 10.79 -21.26 -19.56
C ASN A 400 11.16 -20.41 -18.33
N LYS A 401 10.58 -20.71 -17.15
CA LYS A 401 10.73 -19.94 -15.91
C LYS A 401 11.01 -20.86 -14.72
N LEU A 402 11.98 -21.76 -14.88
CA LEU A 402 12.38 -22.73 -13.85
C LEU A 402 12.88 -22.03 -12.58
N LEU A 403 13.81 -21.08 -12.68
CA LEU A 403 14.35 -20.38 -11.51
C LEU A 403 13.27 -19.62 -10.71
N PRO A 404 12.40 -18.79 -11.31
CA PRO A 404 11.29 -18.19 -10.56
C PRO A 404 10.34 -19.23 -9.96
N SER A 405 10.05 -20.31 -10.69
CA SER A 405 9.20 -21.40 -10.19
C SER A 405 9.84 -22.11 -9.00
N SER A 406 11.16 -22.29 -8.98
CA SER A 406 11.87 -22.93 -7.87
C SER A 406 11.74 -22.12 -6.59
N ILE A 407 11.87 -20.80 -6.69
CA ILE A 407 11.74 -19.88 -5.57
C ILE A 407 10.29 -19.91 -5.02
N LEU A 408 9.28 -19.93 -5.90
CA LEU A 408 7.88 -20.04 -5.48
C LEU A 408 7.59 -21.38 -4.80
N LEU A 409 8.05 -22.50 -5.38
CA LEU A 409 7.87 -23.84 -4.82
C LEU A 409 8.54 -23.98 -3.45
N GLN A 410 9.76 -23.47 -3.28
CA GLN A 410 10.42 -23.45 -1.98
C GLN A 410 9.64 -22.63 -0.94
N HIS A 411 9.09 -21.47 -1.33
CA HIS A 411 8.27 -20.69 -0.42
C HIS A 411 6.98 -21.42 0.00
N LEU A 412 6.35 -22.12 -0.95
CA LEU A 412 5.18 -22.97 -0.66
C LEU A 412 5.54 -24.10 0.31
N LEU A 413 6.68 -24.77 0.13
CA LEU A 413 7.16 -25.83 1.01
C LEU A 413 7.40 -25.30 2.44
N GLN A 414 8.15 -24.20 2.58
CA GLN A 414 8.48 -23.61 3.88
C GLN A 414 7.23 -23.13 4.64
N ASN A 415 6.19 -22.67 3.93
CA ASN A 415 4.97 -22.12 4.52
C ASN A 415 3.76 -23.05 4.37
N TRP A 416 3.97 -24.33 4.03
CA TRP A 416 2.90 -25.27 3.67
C TRP A 416 1.81 -25.36 4.75
N ASN A 417 2.20 -25.48 6.02
CA ASN A 417 1.27 -25.55 7.15
C ASN A 417 0.29 -24.38 7.22
N LYS A 418 0.69 -23.18 6.80
CA LYS A 418 -0.15 -21.97 6.79
C LYS A 418 -0.97 -21.83 5.51
N LEU A 419 -0.45 -22.32 4.39
CA LEU A 419 -1.04 -22.14 3.06
C LEU A 419 -1.97 -23.27 2.63
N ARG A 420 -1.82 -24.47 3.21
CA ARG A 420 -2.58 -25.68 2.83
C ARG A 420 -4.10 -25.53 2.90
N SER A 421 -4.61 -24.64 3.75
CA SER A 421 -6.04 -24.38 3.89
C SER A 421 -6.58 -23.39 2.86
N LYS A 422 -5.70 -22.60 2.23
CA LYS A 422 -6.07 -21.56 1.26
C LYS A 422 -6.01 -22.07 -0.17
N LEU A 423 -5.05 -22.93 -0.48
CA LEU A 423 -4.80 -23.45 -1.82
C LEU A 423 -5.67 -24.68 -2.12
N ASP A 424 -6.06 -24.86 -3.38
CA ASP A 424 -6.76 -26.07 -3.82
C ASP A 424 -5.76 -27.24 -3.85
N LYS A 425 -5.88 -28.14 -2.86
CA LYS A 425 -4.97 -29.28 -2.69
C LYS A 425 -4.94 -30.17 -3.92
N LYS A 426 -6.07 -30.40 -4.59
CA LYS A 426 -6.15 -31.31 -5.74
C LYS A 426 -5.43 -30.71 -6.95
N LEU A 427 -5.71 -29.44 -7.25
CA LEU A 427 -5.08 -28.75 -8.38
C LEU A 427 -3.57 -28.60 -8.17
N LEU A 428 -3.14 -28.21 -6.97
CA LEU A 428 -1.71 -28.11 -6.67
C LEU A 428 -1.02 -29.47 -6.80
N GLN A 429 -1.62 -30.56 -6.31
CA GLN A 429 -1.04 -31.90 -6.44
C GLN A 429 -0.90 -32.33 -7.90
N GLN A 430 -1.91 -32.04 -8.74
CA GLN A 430 -1.86 -32.30 -10.18
C GLN A 430 -0.76 -31.47 -10.87
N THR A 431 -0.65 -30.18 -10.54
CA THR A 431 0.41 -29.30 -11.06
C THR A 431 1.80 -29.80 -10.66
N LEU A 432 2.01 -30.18 -9.40
CA LEU A 432 3.28 -30.71 -8.92
C LEU A 432 3.66 -32.03 -9.62
N ARG A 433 2.70 -32.94 -9.84
CA ARG A 433 2.93 -34.16 -10.63
C ARG A 433 3.30 -33.86 -12.07
N SER A 434 2.65 -32.87 -12.69
CA SER A 434 3.03 -32.40 -14.02
C SER A 434 4.45 -31.85 -14.03
N PHE A 435 4.85 -31.06 -13.03
CA PHE A 435 6.22 -30.56 -12.90
C PHE A 435 7.24 -31.67 -12.70
N SER A 436 6.92 -32.70 -11.90
CA SER A 436 7.79 -33.87 -11.73
C SER A 436 8.03 -34.58 -13.05
N ILE A 437 6.98 -34.87 -13.83
CA ILE A 437 7.12 -35.50 -15.16
C ILE A 437 7.99 -34.62 -16.08
N THR A 438 7.72 -33.31 -16.13
CA THR A 438 8.53 -32.39 -16.93
C THR A 438 9.99 -32.34 -16.45
N ASN A 439 10.26 -32.45 -15.15
CA ASN A 439 11.62 -32.49 -14.62
C ASN A 439 12.35 -33.78 -15.01
N ASP A 440 11.65 -34.91 -15.06
CA ASP A 440 12.21 -36.19 -15.50
C ASP A 440 12.53 -36.16 -17.00
N GLU A 441 11.65 -35.59 -17.81
CA GLU A 441 11.90 -35.35 -19.24
C GLU A 441 13.11 -34.44 -19.48
N LEU A 442 13.23 -33.35 -18.71
CA LEU A 442 14.37 -32.44 -18.79
C LEU A 442 15.68 -33.13 -18.36
N ALA A 443 15.61 -34.04 -17.38
CA ALA A 443 16.75 -34.85 -16.97
C ALA A 443 17.19 -35.81 -18.08
N ALA A 444 16.23 -36.50 -18.70
CA ALA A 444 16.47 -37.43 -19.81
C ALA A 444 17.10 -36.72 -21.02
N GLN A 445 16.76 -35.44 -21.24
CA GLN A 445 17.38 -34.58 -22.26
C GLN A 445 18.76 -34.03 -21.86
N GLY A 446 19.31 -34.38 -20.70
CA GLY A 446 20.58 -33.87 -20.21
C GLY A 446 20.56 -32.38 -19.78
N LYS A 447 19.37 -31.79 -19.58
CA LYS A 447 19.20 -30.38 -19.18
C LYS A 447 19.10 -30.20 -17.66
N ASN A 448 19.69 -31.13 -16.90
CA ASN A 448 19.72 -31.10 -15.43
C ASN A 448 20.60 -29.97 -14.84
N SER A 449 21.46 -29.36 -15.66
CA SER A 449 22.32 -28.23 -15.29
C SER A 449 21.62 -26.86 -15.37
N MET A 450 20.37 -26.79 -15.82
CA MET A 450 19.62 -25.54 -15.89
C MET A 450 19.42 -24.93 -14.50
N GLU A 451 19.58 -23.61 -14.41
CA GLU A 451 19.43 -22.87 -13.16
C GLU A 451 17.99 -23.02 -12.62
N GLY A 452 17.88 -23.43 -11.35
CA GLY A 452 16.59 -23.69 -10.69
C GLY A 452 16.06 -25.12 -10.83
N TYR A 453 16.59 -25.94 -11.75
CA TYR A 453 16.14 -27.32 -11.95
C TYR A 453 16.19 -28.17 -10.67
N GLY A 454 17.37 -28.29 -10.06
CA GLY A 454 17.55 -29.14 -8.87
C GLY A 454 16.69 -28.70 -7.68
N GLN A 455 16.48 -27.39 -7.54
CA GLN A 455 15.61 -26.82 -6.52
C GLN A 455 14.14 -27.12 -6.79
N CYS A 456 13.68 -27.00 -8.03
CA CYS A 456 12.32 -27.36 -8.42
C CYS A 456 12.04 -28.85 -8.20
N SER A 457 12.94 -29.73 -8.66
CA SER A 457 12.78 -31.18 -8.54
C SER A 457 12.66 -31.61 -7.08
N THR A 458 13.57 -31.11 -6.23
CA THR A 458 13.54 -31.35 -4.79
C THR A 458 12.26 -30.80 -4.15
N ALA A 459 11.90 -29.54 -4.43
CA ALA A 459 10.71 -28.93 -3.84
C ALA A 459 9.41 -29.61 -4.27
N CYS A 460 9.30 -30.09 -5.52
CA CYS A 460 8.13 -30.83 -5.98
C CYS A 460 7.96 -32.16 -5.24
N ARG A 461 9.06 -32.93 -5.11
CA ARG A 461 9.06 -34.21 -4.38
C ARG A 461 8.67 -34.00 -2.92
N ASP A 462 9.29 -33.04 -2.26
CA ASP A 462 9.08 -32.79 -0.84
C ASP A 462 7.67 -32.26 -0.56
N LEU A 463 7.14 -31.38 -1.43
CA LEU A 463 5.74 -30.93 -1.34
C LEU A 463 4.74 -32.06 -1.56
N LEU A 464 4.96 -32.92 -2.56
CA LEU A 464 4.09 -34.07 -2.80
C LEU A 464 4.07 -35.01 -1.59
N HIS A 465 5.23 -35.27 -1.00
CA HIS A 465 5.35 -36.06 0.22
C HIS A 465 4.58 -35.43 1.39
N GLU A 466 4.76 -34.12 1.65
CA GLU A 466 4.01 -33.38 2.67
C GLU A 466 2.49 -33.36 2.44
N MET A 467 2.04 -33.44 1.19
CA MET A 467 0.62 -33.50 0.84
C MET A 467 0.02 -34.89 1.04
N GLU A 468 0.82 -35.94 0.89
CA GLU A 468 0.43 -37.35 1.02
C GLU A 468 0.56 -37.86 2.46
N GLN A 469 1.36 -37.19 3.31
CA GLN A 469 1.41 -37.47 4.73
C GLN A 469 0.03 -37.29 5.39
N THR A 470 -0.59 -38.40 5.74
CA THR A 470 -1.67 -38.42 6.74
C THR A 470 -1.03 -38.33 8.11
N ARG A 471 -1.38 -37.31 8.90
CA ARG A 471 -0.90 -37.23 10.29
C ARG A 471 -1.54 -38.37 11.06
N PHE A 472 -0.73 -39.36 11.43
CA PHE A 472 -1.15 -40.45 12.28
C PHE A 472 -1.68 -39.87 13.61
N PRO A 473 -2.85 -40.30 14.11
CA PRO A 473 -3.53 -39.67 15.25
C PRO A 473 -2.88 -40.06 16.59
N TRP A 474 -1.58 -39.77 16.75
CA TRP A 474 -0.78 -40.09 17.94
C TRP A 474 -1.43 -39.63 19.24
N PHE A 475 -2.08 -38.46 19.23
CA PHE A 475 -2.80 -37.96 20.39
C PHE A 475 -3.89 -38.93 20.86
N TRP A 476 -4.70 -39.46 19.93
CA TRP A 476 -5.76 -40.42 20.24
C TRP A 476 -5.19 -41.78 20.66
N LEU A 477 -4.09 -42.22 20.06
CA LEU A 477 -3.42 -43.47 20.43
C LEU A 477 -2.85 -43.40 21.86
N ILE A 478 -2.15 -42.30 22.20
CA ILE A 478 -1.61 -42.07 23.54
C ILE A 478 -2.74 -41.92 24.57
N PHE A 479 -3.79 -41.17 24.23
CA PHE A 479 -4.97 -41.03 25.10
C PHE A 479 -5.63 -42.39 25.38
N LEU A 480 -5.81 -43.22 24.35
CA LEU A 480 -6.37 -44.57 24.48
C LEU A 480 -5.45 -45.47 25.32
N LEU A 481 -4.14 -45.44 25.08
CA LEU A 481 -3.15 -46.19 25.87
C LEU A 481 -3.23 -45.81 27.36
N CYS A 482 -3.20 -44.52 27.68
CA CYS A 482 -3.33 -44.02 29.05
C CYS A 482 -4.68 -44.42 29.66
N GLY A 483 -5.77 -44.37 28.89
CA GLY A 483 -7.09 -44.83 29.30
C GLY A 483 -7.12 -46.33 29.64
N VAL A 484 -6.52 -47.18 28.80
CA VAL A 484 -6.42 -48.63 29.03
C VAL A 484 -5.59 -48.94 30.27
N VAL A 485 -4.42 -48.31 30.43
CA VAL A 485 -3.59 -48.49 31.64
C VAL A 485 -4.35 -48.05 32.89
N SER A 486 -5.03 -46.91 32.84
CA SER A 486 -5.84 -46.42 33.97
C SER A 486 -7.03 -47.35 34.28
N ALA A 487 -7.67 -47.93 33.26
CA ALA A 487 -8.75 -48.88 33.43
C ALA A 487 -8.27 -50.21 34.04
N ILE A 488 -7.09 -50.71 33.65
CA ILE A 488 -6.48 -51.90 34.23
C ILE A 488 -6.16 -51.66 35.71
N VAL A 489 -5.55 -50.52 36.02
CA VAL A 489 -5.24 -50.11 37.40
C VAL A 489 -6.51 -49.99 38.23
N ALA A 490 -7.54 -49.31 37.71
CA ALA A 490 -8.81 -49.14 38.41
C ALA A 490 -9.52 -50.48 38.64
N TYR A 491 -9.57 -51.36 37.62
CA TYR A 491 -10.19 -52.68 37.74
C TYR A 491 -9.51 -53.54 38.82
N ASP A 492 -8.18 -53.55 38.87
CA ASP A 492 -7.43 -54.29 39.88
C ASP A 492 -7.60 -53.70 41.30
N LEU A 493 -7.74 -52.38 41.43
CA LEU A 493 -7.99 -51.72 42.71
C LEU A 493 -9.41 -51.96 43.24
N PHE A 494 -10.43 -51.91 42.37
CA PHE A 494 -11.83 -52.10 42.76
C PHE A 494 -12.22 -53.57 42.94
N SER A 495 -11.56 -54.49 42.23
CA SER A 495 -11.84 -55.92 42.35
C SER A 495 -11.10 -56.58 43.54
N SER A 496 -10.18 -55.86 44.19
CA SER A 496 -9.43 -56.36 45.34
C SER A 496 -10.13 -56.00 46.66
N PRO A 497 -10.25 -56.95 47.61
CA PRO A 497 -10.93 -56.72 48.89
C PRO A 497 -10.20 -55.72 49.80
N SER A 498 -8.90 -55.46 49.57
CA SER A 498 -8.14 -54.42 50.25
C SER A 498 -7.11 -53.78 49.30
N VAL A 499 -6.85 -52.48 49.47
CA VAL A 499 -5.90 -51.71 48.61
C VAL A 499 -4.48 -52.29 48.68
N LYS A 500 -4.09 -52.91 49.80
CA LYS A 500 -2.78 -53.53 50.01
C LYS A 500 -2.63 -54.91 49.35
N GLU A 501 -3.72 -55.56 48.98
CA GLU A 501 -3.71 -56.88 48.31
C GLU A 501 -3.78 -56.80 46.79
N SER A 502 -4.02 -55.61 46.23
CA SER A 502 -3.99 -55.35 44.79
C SER A 502 -2.61 -55.69 44.19
N LYS A 503 -2.62 -56.38 43.05
CA LYS A 503 -1.39 -56.73 42.32
C LYS A 503 -0.65 -55.49 41.83
N THR A 504 -1.40 -54.44 41.47
CA THR A 504 -0.88 -53.13 41.10
C THR A 504 -0.17 -52.45 42.26
N MET A 505 -0.76 -52.49 43.47
CA MET A 505 -0.14 -51.89 44.66
C MET A 505 1.14 -52.63 45.07
N ARG A 506 1.14 -53.97 45.04
CA ARG A 506 2.34 -54.78 45.27
C ARG A 506 3.42 -54.55 44.22
N PHE A 507 3.03 -54.37 42.95
CA PHE A 507 3.97 -54.00 41.88
C PHE A 507 4.58 -52.61 42.14
N MET A 508 3.77 -51.62 42.52
CA MET A 508 4.26 -50.27 42.84
C MET A 508 5.20 -50.26 44.05
N GLU A 509 4.97 -51.13 45.04
CA GLU A 509 5.81 -51.28 46.23
C GLU A 509 7.12 -52.02 45.90
N ASN A 510 7.06 -53.13 45.18
CA ASN A 510 8.23 -53.94 44.80
C ASN A 510 9.23 -53.20 43.90
N TYR A 511 8.74 -52.29 43.06
CA TYR A 511 9.59 -51.49 42.16
C TYR A 511 9.91 -50.08 42.70
N GLY A 512 9.54 -49.77 43.95
CA GLY A 512 9.83 -48.47 44.58
C GLY A 512 9.13 -47.28 43.93
N VAL A 513 8.11 -47.52 43.09
CA VAL A 513 7.36 -46.49 42.36
C VAL A 513 6.59 -45.61 43.33
N LEU A 514 6.13 -46.16 44.46
CA LEU A 514 5.48 -45.39 45.53
C LEU A 514 6.37 -44.28 46.08
N GLY A 515 7.65 -44.56 46.35
CA GLY A 515 8.61 -43.55 46.82
C GLY A 515 8.89 -42.48 45.75
N PHE A 516 8.94 -42.87 44.47
CA PHE A 516 9.05 -41.91 43.37
C PHE A 516 7.79 -41.05 43.23
N VAL A 517 6.59 -41.63 43.36
CA VAL A 517 5.31 -40.90 43.32
C VAL A 517 5.21 -39.93 44.49
N GLU A 518 5.60 -40.31 45.70
CA GLU A 518 5.68 -39.41 46.86
C GLU A 518 6.68 -38.27 46.63
N GLN A 519 7.84 -38.56 46.03
CA GLN A 519 8.84 -37.55 45.69
C GLN A 519 8.33 -36.57 44.61
N VAL A 520 7.65 -37.09 43.59
CA VAL A 520 7.01 -36.28 42.54
C VAL A 520 5.88 -35.44 43.14
N TRP A 521 5.07 -36.00 44.03
CA TRP A 521 4.00 -35.30 44.73
C TRP A 521 4.54 -34.20 45.65
N GLY A 522 5.62 -34.45 46.38
CA GLY A 522 6.32 -33.46 47.18
C GLY A 522 6.88 -32.29 46.34
N ARG A 523 7.43 -32.58 45.16
CA ARG A 523 7.87 -31.54 44.22
C ARG A 523 6.68 -30.77 43.66
N LEU A 524 5.62 -31.46 43.25
CA LEU A 524 4.42 -30.84 42.66
C LEU A 524 3.73 -29.89 43.64
N THR A 525 3.59 -30.31 44.90
CA THR A 525 3.02 -29.49 45.98
C THR A 525 3.90 -28.27 46.30
N THR A 526 5.24 -28.43 46.28
CA THR A 526 6.17 -27.31 46.44
C THR A 526 6.04 -26.29 45.31
N TYR A 527 6.04 -26.74 44.05
CA TYR A 527 5.85 -25.86 42.90
C TYR A 527 4.46 -25.22 42.87
N TYR A 528 3.42 -25.97 43.23
CA TYR A 528 2.07 -25.43 43.40
C TYR A 528 2.04 -24.33 44.46
N GLY A 529 2.70 -24.52 45.61
CA GLY A 529 2.81 -23.49 46.65
C GLY A 529 3.54 -22.23 46.19
N ILE A 530 4.62 -22.37 45.42
CA ILE A 530 5.35 -21.22 44.83
C ILE A 530 4.47 -20.47 43.83
N VAL A 531 3.79 -21.20 42.95
CA VAL A 531 2.90 -20.63 41.93
C VAL A 531 1.71 -19.94 42.59
N TYR A 532 1.09 -20.57 43.58
CA TYR A 532 -0.02 -20.00 44.35
C TYR A 532 0.40 -18.75 45.15
N GLY A 533 1.58 -18.78 45.80
CA GLY A 533 2.15 -17.63 46.49
C GLY A 533 2.43 -16.47 45.53
N TRP A 534 2.97 -16.77 44.35
CA TRP A 534 3.17 -15.75 43.31
C TRP A 534 1.84 -15.19 42.78
N LEU A 535 0.86 -16.05 42.48
CA LEU A 535 -0.47 -15.64 41.99
C LEU A 535 -1.22 -14.79 43.02
N SER A 536 -1.26 -15.22 44.28
CA SER A 536 -1.98 -14.50 45.36
C SER A 536 -1.42 -13.10 45.60
N VAL A 537 -0.11 -12.89 45.41
CA VAL A 537 0.53 -11.56 45.55
C VAL A 537 0.40 -10.73 44.27
N ASN A 538 0.62 -11.33 43.10
CA ASN A 538 0.74 -10.57 41.85
C ASN A 538 -0.61 -10.30 41.17
N VAL A 539 -1.55 -11.23 41.22
CA VAL A 539 -2.86 -11.07 40.56
C VAL A 539 -3.61 -9.83 41.07
N PRO A 540 -3.70 -9.55 42.39
CA PRO A 540 -4.36 -8.34 42.88
C PRO A 540 -3.66 -7.05 42.42
N LEU A 541 -2.32 -7.04 42.35
CA LEU A 541 -1.54 -5.87 41.92
C LEU A 541 -1.73 -5.56 40.42
N TYR A 542 -1.74 -6.59 39.58
CA TYR A 542 -2.02 -6.42 38.15
C TYR A 542 -3.48 -6.10 37.90
N TYR A 543 -4.41 -6.74 38.62
CA TYR A 543 -5.83 -6.41 38.57
C TYR A 543 -6.10 -4.95 38.92
N GLY A 544 -5.50 -4.43 40.00
CA GLY A 544 -5.63 -3.02 40.38
C GLY A 544 -5.09 -2.05 39.33
N LYS A 545 -3.96 -2.37 38.68
CA LYS A 545 -3.42 -1.56 37.56
C LYS A 545 -4.33 -1.59 36.34
N VAL A 546 -4.86 -2.75 35.99
CA VAL A 546 -5.79 -2.91 34.86
C VAL A 546 -7.10 -2.20 35.15
N GLU A 547 -7.64 -2.35 36.36
CA GLU A 547 -8.86 -1.67 36.79
C GLU A 547 -8.72 -0.14 36.70
N ALA A 548 -7.61 0.41 37.19
CA ALA A 548 -7.35 1.86 37.14
C ALA A 548 -7.32 2.42 35.71
N VAL A 549 -6.85 1.64 34.72
CA VAL A 549 -6.76 2.08 33.32
C VAL A 549 -8.05 1.81 32.55
N VAL A 550 -8.69 0.66 32.79
CA VAL A 550 -9.83 0.19 32.00
C VAL A 550 -11.16 0.78 32.49
N ARG A 551 -11.36 0.91 33.81
CA ARG A 551 -12.60 1.46 34.40
C ARG A 551 -13.00 2.83 33.82
N PRO A 552 -12.12 3.84 33.69
CA PRO A 552 -12.51 5.13 33.12
C PRO A 552 -12.88 5.04 31.63
N GLN A 553 -12.24 4.15 30.86
CA GLN A 553 -12.54 3.97 29.43
C GLN A 553 -13.89 3.27 29.23
N VAL A 554 -14.17 2.24 30.03
CA VAL A 554 -15.45 1.51 29.98
C VAL A 554 -16.60 2.42 30.40
N ASN A 555 -16.44 3.20 31.48
CA ASN A 555 -17.48 4.14 31.91
C ASN A 555 -17.77 5.19 30.84
N LYS A 556 -16.73 5.74 30.21
CA LYS A 556 -16.89 6.68 29.09
C LYS A 556 -17.57 6.05 27.87
N MET A 557 -17.26 4.78 27.57
CA MET A 557 -17.89 4.04 26.48
C MET A 557 -19.37 3.79 26.77
N VAL A 558 -19.72 3.39 28.00
CA VAL A 558 -21.11 3.18 28.43
C VAL A 558 -21.87 4.50 28.33
N GLU A 559 -21.33 5.59 28.84
CA GLU A 559 -21.97 6.92 28.81
C GLU A 559 -22.22 7.41 27.37
N VAL A 560 -21.24 7.26 26.48
CA VAL A 560 -21.39 7.62 25.05
C VAL A 560 -22.46 6.74 24.39
N THR A 561 -22.46 5.44 24.69
CA THR A 561 -23.42 4.49 24.12
C THR A 561 -24.84 4.76 24.59
N THR A 562 -25.04 5.06 25.88
CA THR A 562 -26.35 5.43 26.42
C THR A 562 -26.85 6.74 25.84
N THR A 563 -25.97 7.74 25.69
CA THR A 563 -26.35 9.04 25.11
C THR A 563 -26.71 8.90 23.63
N MET A 564 -25.97 8.08 22.88
CA MET A 564 -26.28 7.77 21.49
C MET A 564 -27.59 7.01 21.34
N TRP A 565 -27.86 6.05 22.24
CA TRP A 565 -29.10 5.28 22.25
C TRP A 565 -30.32 6.16 22.52
N VAL A 566 -30.26 7.03 23.53
CA VAL A 566 -31.34 8.00 23.82
C VAL A 566 -31.59 8.89 22.61
N LYS A 567 -30.52 9.46 22.01
CA LYS A 567 -30.66 10.32 20.83
C LYS A 567 -31.24 9.56 19.61
N LEU A 568 -30.89 8.30 19.44
CA LEU A 568 -31.45 7.45 18.38
C LEU A 568 -32.94 7.18 18.60
N VAL A 569 -33.33 6.88 19.85
CA VAL A 569 -34.73 6.69 20.26
C VAL A 569 -35.53 7.97 20.03
N ASP A 570 -34.97 9.14 20.34
CA ASP A 570 -35.65 10.44 20.15
C ASP A 570 -35.81 10.79 18.66
N VAL A 571 -34.76 10.61 17.86
CA VAL A 571 -34.81 10.86 16.41
C VAL A 571 -35.78 9.92 15.69
N THR A 572 -35.94 8.70 16.19
CA THR A 572 -36.85 7.70 15.60
C THR A 572 -38.29 7.79 16.11
N ALA A 573 -38.57 8.61 17.13
CA ALA A 573 -39.91 8.80 17.69
C ALA A 573 -41.00 9.10 16.64
N PRO A 574 -40.87 10.11 15.76
CA PRO A 574 -41.94 10.45 14.81
C PRO A 574 -42.19 9.34 13.79
N TYR A 575 -41.15 8.61 13.38
CA TYR A 575 -41.28 7.50 12.45
C TYR A 575 -41.96 6.29 13.09
N ARG A 576 -41.66 6.00 14.37
CA ARG A 576 -42.32 4.91 15.10
C ARG A 576 -43.80 5.20 15.33
N GLU A 577 -44.14 6.44 15.73
CA GLU A 577 -45.53 6.85 15.88
C GLU A 577 -46.28 6.76 14.54
N TRP A 578 -45.70 7.25 13.45
CA TRP A 578 -46.28 7.10 12.11
C TRP A 578 -46.47 5.64 11.72
N LEU A 579 -45.49 4.78 12.00
CA LEU A 579 -45.52 3.36 11.65
C LEU A 579 -46.56 2.60 12.47
N ILE A 580 -46.73 2.93 13.75
CA ILE A 580 -47.80 2.39 14.61
C ILE A 580 -49.16 2.82 14.07
N ILE A 581 -49.35 4.11 13.74
CA ILE A 581 -50.60 4.62 13.18
C ILE A 581 -50.93 3.92 11.86
N LYS A 582 -49.95 3.73 10.98
CA LYS A 582 -50.15 3.03 9.70
C LYS A 582 -50.38 1.53 9.85
N LEU A 583 -49.74 0.88 10.81
CA LEU A 583 -50.00 -0.53 11.15
C LEU A 583 -51.43 -0.71 11.67
N ILE A 584 -51.90 0.16 12.54
CA ILE A 584 -53.28 0.12 13.06
C ILE A 584 -54.28 0.42 11.93
N ALA A 585 -54.01 1.41 11.08
CA ALA A 585 -54.85 1.68 9.92
C ALA A 585 -54.89 0.51 8.92
N GLY A 586 -53.74 -0.14 8.68
CA GLY A 586 -53.64 -1.35 7.88
C GLY A 586 -54.39 -2.52 8.50
N TRP A 587 -54.26 -2.71 9.80
CA TRP A 587 -55.01 -3.72 10.56
C TRP A 587 -56.52 -3.54 10.39
N HIS A 588 -57.03 -2.33 10.62
CA HIS A 588 -58.46 -2.03 10.45
C HIS A 588 -58.91 -2.17 8.99
N TRP A 589 -58.09 -1.77 8.02
CA TRP A 589 -58.41 -1.91 6.59
C TRP A 589 -58.52 -3.39 6.18
N VAL A 590 -57.52 -4.22 6.52
CA VAL A 590 -57.55 -5.66 6.22
C VAL A 590 -58.71 -6.33 6.95
N TYR A 591 -58.98 -5.94 8.20
CA TYR A 591 -60.10 -6.49 8.98
C TYR A 591 -61.47 -6.12 8.38
N SER A 592 -61.60 -4.90 7.82
CA SER A 592 -62.83 -4.47 7.14
C SER A 592 -63.05 -5.15 5.79
N LEU A 593 -61.99 -5.54 5.07
CA LEU A 593 -62.09 -6.24 3.79
C LEU A 593 -62.43 -7.73 3.95
N SER A 594 -61.91 -8.38 4.99
CA SER A 594 -62.25 -9.79 5.28
C SER A 594 -61.97 -10.14 6.74
N PRO A 595 -62.99 -10.13 7.63
CA PRO A 595 -62.84 -10.66 8.98
C PRO A 595 -62.59 -12.18 8.98
N GLU A 596 -63.04 -12.88 7.93
CA GLU A 596 -62.81 -14.31 7.71
C GLU A 596 -61.33 -14.63 7.48
N PHE A 597 -60.56 -13.74 6.84
CA PHE A 597 -59.13 -13.92 6.66
C PHE A 597 -58.39 -14.08 7.99
N PHE A 598 -58.74 -13.31 9.03
CA PHE A 598 -58.09 -13.42 10.34
C PHE A 598 -58.51 -14.66 11.10
N ASN A 599 -59.77 -15.10 10.98
CA ASN A 599 -60.20 -16.38 11.53
C ASN A 599 -59.53 -17.56 10.82
N GLN A 600 -59.36 -17.47 9.49
CA GLN A 600 -58.60 -18.46 8.73
C GLN A 600 -57.12 -18.45 9.13
N LEU A 601 -56.50 -17.27 9.28
CA LEU A 601 -55.11 -17.14 9.72
C LEU A 601 -54.91 -17.72 11.12
N GLY A 602 -55.82 -17.45 12.05
CA GLY A 602 -55.84 -18.04 13.39
C GLY A 602 -56.00 -19.56 13.35
N ASN A 603 -56.90 -20.07 12.51
CA ASN A 603 -57.06 -21.50 12.29
C ASN A 603 -55.80 -22.13 11.67
N TYR A 604 -55.16 -21.49 10.68
CA TYR A 604 -53.92 -21.97 10.08
C TYR A 604 -52.76 -21.95 11.07
N ILE A 605 -52.66 -20.93 11.91
CA ILE A 605 -51.65 -20.86 12.98
C ILE A 605 -51.91 -21.96 14.02
N SER A 606 -53.17 -22.19 14.39
CA SER A 606 -53.54 -23.27 15.32
C SER A 606 -53.25 -24.65 14.74
N ILE A 607 -53.53 -24.87 13.44
CA ILE A 607 -53.24 -26.13 12.73
C ILE A 607 -51.72 -26.33 12.61
N ALA A 608 -50.97 -25.28 12.31
CA ALA A 608 -49.52 -25.32 12.27
C ALA A 608 -48.94 -25.62 13.67
N TRP A 609 -49.51 -25.03 14.72
CA TRP A 609 -49.09 -25.26 16.10
C TRP A 609 -49.39 -26.69 16.55
N SER A 610 -50.60 -27.21 16.29
CA SER A 610 -50.93 -28.60 16.60
C SER A 610 -50.04 -29.57 15.83
N TRP A 611 -49.77 -29.29 14.55
CA TRP A 611 -48.85 -30.10 13.74
C TRP A 611 -47.43 -30.13 14.31
N VAL A 612 -46.89 -28.97 14.69
CA VAL A 612 -45.56 -28.90 15.32
C VAL A 612 -45.56 -29.66 16.65
N TRP A 613 -46.59 -29.47 17.47
CA TRP A 613 -46.73 -30.12 18.77
C TRP A 613 -46.81 -31.65 18.64
N ASP A 614 -47.62 -32.16 17.73
CA ASP A 614 -47.77 -33.60 17.48
C ASP A 614 -46.46 -34.22 16.99
N ASN A 615 -45.73 -33.55 16.09
CA ASN A 615 -44.43 -34.03 15.62
C ASN A 615 -43.36 -34.01 16.71
N VAL A 616 -43.34 -32.99 17.58
CA VAL A 616 -42.44 -32.93 18.73
C VAL A 616 -42.74 -34.05 19.71
N LEU A 617 -44.02 -34.34 19.99
CA LEU A 617 -44.43 -35.47 20.83
C LEU A 617 -44.04 -36.83 20.20
N LEU A 618 -44.15 -36.96 18.88
CA LEU A 618 -43.76 -38.17 18.15
C LEU A 618 -42.24 -38.42 18.25
N ILE A 619 -41.44 -37.37 18.05
CA ILE A 619 -39.97 -37.42 18.23
C ILE A 619 -39.63 -37.77 19.68
N TYR A 620 -40.28 -37.15 20.65
CA TYR A 620 -40.06 -37.42 22.07
C TYR A 620 -40.44 -38.87 22.44
N GLY A 621 -41.55 -39.40 21.92
CA GLY A 621 -41.98 -40.77 22.13
C GLY A 621 -40.99 -41.80 21.57
N HIS A 622 -40.45 -41.55 20.38
CA HIS A 622 -39.39 -42.41 19.81
C HIS A 622 -38.07 -42.30 20.57
N ALA A 623 -37.68 -41.11 21.00
CA ALA A 623 -36.49 -40.89 21.81
C ALA A 623 -36.61 -41.61 23.16
N ALA A 624 -37.76 -41.50 23.84
CA ALA A 624 -38.04 -42.20 25.09
C ALA A 624 -38.00 -43.73 24.91
N LYS A 625 -38.57 -44.26 23.82
CA LYS A 625 -38.53 -45.70 23.52
C LYS A 625 -37.12 -46.19 23.24
N LEU A 626 -36.30 -45.43 22.53
CA LEU A 626 -34.88 -45.72 22.33
C LEU A 626 -34.11 -45.69 23.65
N PHE A 627 -34.37 -44.69 24.49
CA PHE A 627 -33.72 -44.56 25.80
C PHE A 627 -34.08 -45.72 26.73
N LEU A 628 -35.34 -46.13 26.74
CA LEU A 628 -35.84 -47.24 27.56
C LEU A 628 -35.32 -48.61 27.05
N THR A 629 -35.17 -48.76 25.72
CA THR A 629 -34.54 -49.95 25.11
C THR A 629 -33.04 -50.00 25.43
N ALA A 630 -32.35 -48.86 25.32
CA ALA A 630 -30.94 -48.73 25.69
C ALA A 630 -30.72 -49.01 27.18
N TYR A 631 -31.61 -48.50 28.06
CA TYR A 631 -31.59 -48.74 29.50
C TYR A 631 -31.79 -50.21 29.86
N LYS A 632 -32.83 -50.87 29.31
CA LYS A 632 -33.07 -52.31 29.54
C LYS A 632 -31.92 -53.19 29.03
N TRP A 633 -31.32 -52.82 27.89
CA TRP A 633 -30.15 -53.51 27.37
C TRP A 633 -28.92 -53.29 28.27
N LEU A 634 -28.71 -52.07 28.76
CA LEU A 634 -27.65 -51.74 29.73
C LEU A 634 -27.83 -52.55 31.00
N GLU A 635 -29.02 -52.57 31.57
CA GLU A 635 -29.36 -53.37 32.76
C GLU A 635 -29.05 -54.86 32.55
N GLN A 636 -29.48 -55.44 31.43
CA GLN A 636 -29.23 -56.86 31.13
C GLN A 636 -27.76 -57.19 30.89
N ASN A 637 -26.98 -56.31 30.23
CA ASN A 637 -25.58 -56.60 29.88
C ASN A 637 -24.56 -56.15 30.93
N LEU A 638 -24.91 -55.20 31.80
CA LEU A 638 -24.08 -54.78 32.93
C LEU A 638 -24.13 -55.80 34.08
N ILE A 639 -25.24 -56.56 34.20
CA ILE A 639 -25.39 -57.66 35.17
C ILE A 639 -24.70 -58.95 34.70
N LEU A 640 -24.56 -59.18 33.38
CA LEU A 640 -23.97 -60.42 32.82
C LEU A 640 -22.47 -60.33 32.43
N ASN A 641 -21.80 -59.20 32.68
CA ASN A 641 -20.37 -58.97 32.45
C ASN A 641 -19.82 -59.43 31.08
N ASN A 642 -20.58 -59.25 30.00
CA ASN A 642 -20.18 -59.65 28.64
C ASN A 642 -20.06 -58.45 27.70
N PHE A 643 -19.17 -57.50 28.04
CA PHE A 643 -18.80 -56.39 27.15
C PHE A 643 -17.79 -56.86 26.08
N THR A 644 -18.25 -57.56 25.04
CA THR A 644 -17.42 -57.85 23.85
C THR A 644 -17.68 -56.84 22.72
N ALA A 645 -16.66 -56.52 21.93
CA ALA A 645 -16.75 -55.58 20.80
C ALA A 645 -17.89 -55.89 19.80
N LYS A 646 -18.25 -57.17 19.65
CA LYS A 646 -19.40 -57.61 18.85
C LYS A 646 -20.74 -57.09 19.39
N SER A 647 -20.94 -57.03 20.71
CA SER A 647 -22.19 -56.56 21.32
C SER A 647 -22.42 -55.06 21.10
N LEU A 648 -21.34 -54.26 21.18
CA LEU A 648 -21.32 -52.84 20.86
C LEU A 648 -21.55 -52.57 19.38
N GLN A 649 -20.93 -53.36 18.50
CA GLN A 649 -21.12 -53.24 17.05
C GLN A 649 -22.55 -53.63 16.63
N GLN A 650 -23.14 -54.62 17.31
CA GLN A 650 -24.54 -55.01 17.12
C GLN A 650 -25.52 -53.95 17.66
N MET A 651 -25.19 -53.27 18.77
CA MET A 651 -25.99 -52.13 19.25
C MET A 651 -25.91 -50.94 18.29
N TYR A 652 -24.73 -50.62 17.78
CA TYR A 652 -24.54 -49.56 16.78
C TYR A 652 -25.28 -49.88 15.48
N SER A 653 -25.22 -51.11 14.99
CA SER A 653 -25.95 -51.51 13.78
C SER A 653 -27.46 -51.50 14.00
N THR A 654 -27.96 -52.01 15.13
CA THR A 654 -29.39 -52.02 15.44
C THR A 654 -29.93 -50.61 15.66
N GLY A 655 -29.15 -49.73 16.30
CA GLY A 655 -29.47 -48.31 16.47
C GLY A 655 -29.50 -47.57 15.13
N ILE A 656 -28.51 -47.78 14.27
CA ILE A 656 -28.49 -47.20 12.91
C ILE A 656 -29.66 -47.72 12.08
N SER A 657 -29.94 -49.01 12.10
CA SER A 657 -31.07 -49.58 11.36
C SER A 657 -32.41 -49.03 11.87
N ALA A 658 -32.57 -48.83 13.17
CA ALA A 658 -33.76 -48.20 13.74
C ALA A 658 -33.90 -46.75 13.27
N ILE A 659 -32.81 -45.96 13.28
CA ILE A 659 -32.78 -44.57 12.80
C ILE A 659 -33.04 -44.50 11.28
N GLN A 660 -32.46 -45.40 10.50
CA GLN A 660 -32.68 -45.46 9.06
C GLN A 660 -34.13 -45.81 8.75
N ASN A 661 -34.73 -46.74 9.48
CA ASN A 661 -36.10 -47.15 9.23
C ASN A 661 -37.09 -46.03 9.60
N THR A 662 -36.87 -45.32 10.71
CA THR A 662 -37.67 -44.12 11.07
C THR A 662 -37.45 -42.96 10.09
N THR A 663 -36.23 -42.75 9.62
CA THR A 663 -35.95 -41.73 8.59
C THR A 663 -36.65 -42.07 7.28
N MET A 664 -36.66 -43.35 6.88
CA MET A 664 -37.32 -43.79 5.66
C MET A 664 -38.84 -43.67 5.75
N THR A 665 -39.45 -44.02 6.90
CA THR A 665 -40.89 -43.81 7.13
C THR A 665 -41.25 -42.33 7.17
N PHE A 666 -40.41 -41.48 7.75
CA PHE A 666 -40.60 -40.02 7.72
C PHE A 666 -40.53 -39.45 6.31
N VAL A 667 -39.54 -39.87 5.50
CA VAL A 667 -39.41 -39.44 4.09
C VAL A 667 -40.59 -39.93 3.25
N GLN A 668 -41.05 -41.16 3.46
CA GLN A 668 -42.23 -41.69 2.77
C GLN A 668 -43.51 -40.94 3.16
N TRP A 669 -43.68 -40.61 4.44
CA TRP A 669 -44.79 -39.79 4.92
C TRP A 669 -44.75 -38.36 4.34
N CYS A 670 -43.58 -37.71 4.32
CA CYS A 670 -43.40 -36.42 3.65
C CYS A 670 -43.74 -36.50 2.16
N GLY A 671 -43.35 -37.58 1.49
CA GLY A 671 -43.71 -37.83 0.09
C GLY A 671 -45.20 -38.06 -0.15
N GLN A 672 -45.91 -38.66 0.81
CA GLN A 672 -47.36 -38.81 0.75
C GLN A 672 -48.08 -37.48 1.00
N MET A 673 -47.61 -36.68 1.97
CA MET A 673 -48.18 -35.37 2.25
C MET A 673 -48.03 -34.40 1.08
N ILE A 674 -46.87 -34.39 0.40
CA ILE A 674 -46.65 -33.57 -0.80
C ILE A 674 -47.62 -33.94 -1.94
N LYS A 675 -48.03 -35.21 -2.05
CA LYS A 675 -49.01 -35.66 -3.06
C LYS A 675 -50.46 -35.33 -2.70
N THR A 676 -50.78 -35.10 -1.44
CA THR A 676 -52.14 -34.70 -1.01
C THR A 676 -52.36 -33.19 -1.04
N THR A 677 -51.31 -32.38 -1.21
CA THR A 677 -51.40 -30.91 -1.33
C THR A 677 -51.28 -30.39 -2.76
N THR A 678 -51.14 -31.28 -3.75
CA THR A 678 -51.34 -31.03 -5.19
C THR A 678 -52.67 -31.61 -5.62
#